data_AF-A0A7T1TAH5-F1
#
_entry.id   AF-A0A7T1TAH5-F1
#
_cell.length_a   1.000
_cell.length_b   1.000
_cell.length_c   1.000
_cell.angle_alpha   90.00
_cell.angle_beta   90.00
_cell.angle_gamma   90.00
#
_symmetry.space_group_name_H-M   'P 1'
#
loop_
_entity.id
_entity.type
_entity.pdbx_description
1 polymer ?
#
loop_
_entity_poly.entity_id
_entity_poly.type
_entity_poly.pdbx_seq_one_letter_code
_entity_poly.pdbx_strand_id
1 'polypeptide(L)'
;MSQSSNELSGRVTGPVVQAGHVGSVHLGSRPPTAMSGLSPAPPEFSGRDDALRTLAHALRPQTGDSPAPVSTLTGTAGVGKTALALKAAHDAVAAGWFPGGVLFVDFQGYDEDRLVPTEAVVASFLSALGVPDEHFPPAFDGRLALYRSMLADLADRQRGVLIVLDNASSSGQVRPLLPGHAPHRVLVTSRHTLGDLPGSRIVDVDVLTPEEADALVVRTLRMRRPGDTRAAEDPGGVRDLAALCGHLPLALTVALSLLAGDPELSLGELNGTLLDDARRLEELSYGTGATVTAAFELSYARLGAEAARMFRLLSLNIGQQVSVGAAASLADLSLPRTRRLLAELREAHMIEPGRPRGWVRLHDLLRLFAARRLKEEDEEELVEAAVERLLAHYRDSAGESVERIVAAARMRERAEDVENWLNVELPNLQRALYLALGRGHYGVALPLAHHVTWFLRRRQDWQAGLEACEMAIGFAQGTADDEQYAQALYNKGDLLKHMQNHEFAHYTFLEALALYRRLGIREGEARTLHSLGTVTRRDGHHRAAEEYYAAALALFEELGDRASVAHTLHNHGDTAHRLGNLQTAASRYERALEMYEELGNAAGQARTQHHLGRVAVAMGRPEKAGAFWEAARVAYERADMPQYADEVTELLEELGTERGTDLDAAASGE
;
A
#
# COMPACT_ATOMS: atom_id res chain seq x y z
N MET A 1 -29.75 -40.57 -81.87
CA MET A 1 -29.99 -39.36 -81.07
C MET A 1 -30.66 -39.80 -79.77
N SER A 2 -29.89 -39.92 -78.69
CA SER A 2 -30.42 -40.24 -77.36
C SER A 2 -30.90 -38.93 -76.74
N GLN A 3 -32.20 -38.77 -76.55
CA GLN A 3 -32.75 -37.66 -75.76
C GLN A 3 -32.64 -38.05 -74.28
N SER A 4 -31.75 -37.40 -73.54
CA SER A 4 -31.71 -37.46 -72.08
C SER A 4 -32.74 -36.48 -71.51
N SER A 5 -33.71 -36.97 -70.73
CA SER A 5 -34.54 -36.11 -69.87
C SER A 5 -34.06 -36.22 -68.42
N ASN A 6 -34.10 -35.09 -67.70
CA ASN A 6 -33.91 -35.06 -66.25
C ASN A 6 -35.18 -34.47 -65.63
N GLU A 7 -35.79 -35.20 -64.70
CA GLU A 7 -36.93 -34.74 -63.92
C GLU A 7 -36.47 -34.42 -62.50
N LEU A 8 -36.83 -33.24 -61.99
CA LEU A 8 -36.40 -32.74 -60.68
C LEU A 8 -37.67 -32.35 -59.92
N SER A 9 -38.04 -33.13 -58.91
CA SER A 9 -39.21 -32.88 -58.07
C SER A 9 -38.77 -32.42 -56.67
N GLY A 10 -39.24 -31.23 -56.27
CA GLY A 10 -38.91 -30.59 -54.99
C GLY A 10 -38.93 -29.06 -55.08
N ARG A 11 -38.92 -28.38 -53.93
CA ARG A 11 -38.87 -26.91 -53.87
C ARG A 11 -37.39 -26.47 -53.87
N VAL A 12 -36.88 -26.03 -55.01
CA VAL A 12 -35.52 -25.48 -55.13
C VAL A 12 -35.53 -24.00 -54.77
N THR A 13 -34.69 -23.59 -53.84
CA THR A 13 -34.47 -22.18 -53.49
C THR A 13 -33.01 -21.82 -53.77
N GLY A 14 -32.78 -20.99 -54.80
CA GLY A 14 -31.46 -20.61 -55.31
C GLY A 14 -31.45 -20.41 -56.83
N PRO A 15 -30.35 -19.90 -57.43
CA PRO A 15 -30.24 -19.72 -58.87
C PRO A 15 -30.22 -21.07 -59.60
N VAL A 16 -31.13 -21.24 -60.57
CA VAL A 16 -31.21 -22.44 -61.43
C VAL A 16 -30.50 -22.12 -62.75
N VAL A 17 -29.46 -22.88 -63.08
CA VAL A 17 -28.74 -22.77 -64.37
C VAL A 17 -29.15 -23.94 -65.26
N GLN A 18 -29.89 -23.66 -66.34
CA GLN A 18 -30.26 -24.67 -67.34
C GLN A 18 -29.25 -24.62 -68.50
N ALA A 19 -28.34 -25.58 -68.54
CA ALA A 19 -27.32 -25.70 -69.60
C ALA A 19 -27.62 -26.89 -70.53
N GLY A 20 -27.60 -26.66 -71.84
CA GLY A 20 -27.94 -27.67 -72.85
C GLY A 20 -26.91 -28.78 -73.06
N HIS A 21 -25.63 -28.52 -72.78
CA HIS A 21 -24.59 -29.56 -72.70
C HIS A 21 -23.55 -29.16 -71.65
N VAL A 22 -23.36 -29.98 -70.64
CA VAL A 22 -22.38 -29.76 -69.57
C VAL A 22 -21.28 -30.82 -69.69
N GLY A 23 -20.07 -30.40 -70.07
CA GLY A 23 -18.94 -31.32 -70.29
C GLY A 23 -18.33 -31.85 -68.99
N SER A 24 -18.23 -30.99 -67.96
CA SER A 24 -17.92 -31.39 -66.59
C SER A 24 -18.42 -30.30 -65.64
N VAL A 25 -19.02 -30.71 -64.52
CA VAL A 25 -19.35 -29.81 -63.40
C VAL A 25 -18.25 -29.97 -62.37
N HIS A 26 -17.50 -28.90 -62.12
CA HIS A 26 -16.64 -28.82 -60.94
C HIS A 26 -17.41 -28.06 -59.86
N LEU A 27 -18.09 -28.82 -59.00
CA LEU A 27 -18.53 -28.29 -57.71
C LEU A 27 -17.25 -28.14 -56.88
N GLY A 28 -16.68 -26.93 -56.84
CA GLY A 28 -15.59 -26.64 -55.93
C GLY A 28 -16.03 -27.02 -54.52
N SER A 29 -15.31 -27.95 -53.88
CA SER A 29 -15.52 -28.24 -52.46
C SER A 29 -15.31 -26.94 -51.68
N ARG A 30 -16.26 -26.56 -50.82
CA ARG A 30 -16.05 -25.42 -49.92
C ARG A 30 -14.74 -25.64 -49.17
N PRO A 31 -13.86 -24.62 -49.08
CA PRO A 31 -12.64 -24.75 -48.31
C PRO A 31 -12.98 -25.15 -46.86
N PRO A 32 -12.17 -25.99 -46.22
CA PRO A 32 -12.38 -26.37 -44.83
C PRO A 32 -12.34 -25.14 -43.94
N THR A 33 -13.28 -25.02 -43.00
CA THR A 33 -13.32 -23.93 -42.03
C THR A 33 -12.51 -24.31 -40.77
N ALA A 34 -11.76 -23.35 -40.22
CA ALA A 34 -10.93 -23.54 -39.03
C ALA A 34 -11.52 -22.86 -37.79
N MET A 35 -12.83 -23.02 -37.58
CA MET A 35 -13.60 -22.33 -36.53
C MET A 35 -13.49 -22.97 -35.14
N SER A 36 -12.47 -23.80 -34.92
CA SER A 36 -12.14 -24.45 -33.64
C SER A 36 -10.68 -24.23 -33.26
N GLY A 37 -10.08 -23.11 -33.69
CA GLY A 37 -8.65 -22.80 -33.54
C GLY A 37 -8.22 -22.32 -32.14
N LEU A 38 -8.98 -22.62 -31.09
CA LEU A 38 -8.59 -22.26 -29.71
C LEU A 38 -7.29 -22.99 -29.33
N SER A 39 -6.34 -22.24 -28.77
CA SER A 39 -5.19 -22.83 -28.10
C SER A 39 -5.64 -23.82 -27.01
N PRO A 40 -4.83 -24.87 -26.72
CA PRO A 40 -5.17 -25.84 -25.69
C PRO A 40 -5.52 -25.18 -24.35
N ALA A 41 -6.48 -25.76 -23.63
CA ALA A 41 -6.81 -25.29 -22.30
C ALA A 41 -5.58 -25.40 -21.39
N PRO A 42 -5.33 -24.42 -20.51
CA PRO A 42 -4.21 -24.49 -19.58
C PRO A 42 -4.38 -25.73 -18.68
N PRO A 43 -3.41 -26.67 -18.68
CA PRO A 43 -3.52 -27.91 -17.91
C PRO A 43 -3.44 -27.66 -16.40
N GLU A 44 -2.71 -26.61 -16.01
CA GLU A 44 -2.48 -26.15 -14.65
C GLU A 44 -3.27 -24.85 -14.44
N PHE A 45 -4.54 -24.96 -14.04
CA PHE A 45 -5.39 -23.82 -13.69
C PHE A 45 -6.11 -24.09 -12.37
N SER A 46 -5.98 -23.18 -11.41
CA SER A 46 -6.63 -23.26 -10.10
C SER A 46 -7.02 -21.86 -9.63
N GLY A 47 -8.12 -21.76 -8.87
CA GLY A 47 -8.65 -20.50 -8.38
C GLY A 47 -9.35 -19.66 -9.45
N ARG A 48 -9.61 -18.39 -9.12
CA ARG A 48 -10.24 -17.36 -9.96
C ARG A 48 -11.68 -17.61 -10.34
N ASP A 49 -12.43 -18.28 -9.45
CA ASP A 49 -13.84 -18.57 -9.67
C ASP A 49 -14.65 -17.27 -9.85
N ASP A 50 -14.32 -16.21 -9.12
CA ASP A 50 -14.99 -14.91 -9.20
C ASP A 50 -14.76 -14.21 -10.54
N ALA A 51 -13.52 -14.24 -11.03
CA ALA A 51 -13.17 -13.68 -12.33
C ALA A 51 -13.81 -14.50 -13.46
N LEU A 52 -13.81 -15.84 -13.35
CA LEU A 52 -14.50 -16.73 -14.30
C LEU A 52 -16.01 -16.48 -14.30
N ARG A 53 -16.65 -16.29 -13.13
CA ARG A 53 -18.09 -15.93 -13.07
C ARG A 53 -18.36 -14.59 -13.75
N THR A 54 -17.49 -13.62 -13.54
CA THR A 54 -17.59 -12.29 -14.17
C THR A 54 -17.46 -12.39 -15.69
N LEU A 55 -16.46 -13.13 -16.19
CA LEU A 55 -16.29 -13.39 -17.62
C LEU A 55 -17.44 -14.21 -18.21
N ALA A 56 -17.91 -15.23 -17.51
CA ALA A 56 -19.05 -16.02 -17.93
C ALA A 56 -20.31 -15.14 -18.10
N HIS A 57 -20.55 -14.21 -17.18
CA HIS A 57 -21.65 -13.27 -17.31
C HIS A 57 -21.48 -12.33 -18.53
N ALA A 58 -20.27 -11.87 -18.82
CA ALA A 58 -19.97 -11.01 -19.96
C ALA A 58 -20.05 -11.75 -21.32
N LEU A 59 -19.59 -13.00 -21.36
CA LEU A 59 -19.55 -13.84 -22.56
C LEU A 59 -20.90 -14.47 -22.89
N ARG A 60 -21.85 -14.53 -21.97
CA ARG A 60 -23.19 -15.06 -22.24
C ARG A 60 -23.85 -14.28 -23.40
N PRO A 61 -24.38 -14.98 -24.43
CA PRO A 61 -25.14 -14.34 -25.49
C PRO A 61 -26.35 -13.59 -24.91
N GLN A 62 -26.59 -12.37 -25.39
CA GLN A 62 -27.73 -11.54 -25.01
C GLN A 62 -28.50 -11.21 -26.29
N THR A 63 -29.83 -11.19 -26.20
CA THR A 63 -30.71 -10.81 -27.31
C THR A 63 -30.97 -9.30 -27.26
N GLY A 64 -30.51 -8.55 -28.28
CA GLY A 64 -30.75 -7.11 -28.44
C GLY A 64 -29.86 -6.47 -29.53
N ASP A 65 -30.15 -5.22 -29.91
CA ASP A 65 -29.43 -4.46 -30.97
C ASP A 65 -28.15 -3.75 -30.49
N SER A 66 -27.62 -4.09 -29.32
CA SER A 66 -26.41 -3.45 -28.79
C SER A 66 -25.15 -3.97 -29.50
N PRO A 67 -24.11 -3.12 -29.68
CA PRO A 67 -22.82 -3.57 -30.21
C PRO A 67 -22.24 -4.70 -29.35
N ALA A 68 -21.44 -5.57 -29.98
CA ALA A 68 -20.85 -6.73 -29.30
C ALA A 68 -20.04 -6.28 -28.07
N PRO A 69 -20.33 -6.80 -26.87
CA PRO A 69 -19.58 -6.44 -25.68
C PRO A 69 -18.16 -6.98 -25.80
N VAL A 70 -17.20 -6.10 -25.50
CA VAL A 70 -15.76 -6.40 -25.49
C VAL A 70 -15.35 -6.56 -24.03
N SER A 71 -14.75 -7.68 -23.68
CA SER A 71 -14.17 -7.90 -22.35
C SER A 71 -12.65 -7.82 -22.46
N THR A 72 -12.02 -6.90 -21.73
CA THR A 72 -10.57 -6.72 -21.73
C THR A 72 -10.01 -7.14 -20.37
N LEU A 73 -9.16 -8.17 -20.37
CA LEU A 73 -8.41 -8.60 -19.21
C LEU A 73 -7.10 -7.80 -19.12
N THR A 74 -6.94 -7.07 -18.02
CA THR A 74 -5.80 -6.19 -17.73
C THR A 74 -5.07 -6.68 -16.47
N GLY A 75 -3.79 -6.35 -16.28
CA GLY A 75 -3.01 -6.78 -15.11
C GLY A 75 -1.52 -6.96 -15.39
N THR A 76 -0.74 -7.22 -14.35
CA THR A 76 0.73 -7.37 -14.40
C THR A 76 1.18 -8.53 -15.30
N ALA A 77 2.43 -8.49 -15.78
CA ALA A 77 2.99 -9.59 -16.55
C ALA A 77 3.08 -10.86 -15.69
N GLY A 78 2.78 -12.03 -16.26
CA GLY A 78 2.81 -13.30 -15.51
C GLY A 78 1.61 -13.56 -14.59
N VAL A 79 0.66 -12.62 -14.49
CA VAL A 79 -0.54 -12.78 -13.65
C VAL A 79 -1.55 -13.79 -14.21
N GLY A 80 -1.31 -14.44 -15.35
CA GLY A 80 -2.18 -15.50 -15.88
C GLY A 80 -3.43 -15.01 -16.64
N LYS A 81 -3.39 -13.82 -17.26
CA LYS A 81 -4.48 -13.30 -18.12
C LYS A 81 -4.83 -14.25 -19.26
N THR A 82 -3.84 -14.72 -20.00
CA THR A 82 -4.00 -15.67 -21.12
C THR A 82 -4.64 -16.98 -20.65
N ALA A 83 -4.16 -17.54 -19.53
CA ALA A 83 -4.74 -18.76 -18.96
C ALA A 83 -6.21 -18.56 -18.56
N LEU A 84 -6.54 -17.44 -17.91
CA LEU A 84 -7.92 -17.09 -17.56
C LEU A 84 -8.79 -16.91 -18.81
N ALA A 85 -8.29 -16.24 -19.84
CA ALA A 85 -9.01 -16.01 -21.09
C ALA A 85 -9.32 -17.32 -21.81
N LEU A 86 -8.30 -18.18 -21.96
CA LEU A 86 -8.46 -19.50 -22.58
C LEU A 86 -9.41 -20.37 -21.78
N LYS A 87 -9.31 -20.39 -20.45
CA LYS A 87 -10.23 -21.15 -19.60
C LYS A 87 -11.68 -20.68 -19.78
N ALA A 88 -11.92 -19.37 -19.73
CA ALA A 88 -13.26 -18.80 -19.96
C ALA A 88 -13.79 -19.09 -21.37
N ALA A 89 -12.93 -19.04 -22.39
CA ALA A 89 -13.29 -19.37 -23.76
C ALA A 89 -13.67 -20.84 -23.92
N HIS A 90 -12.87 -21.76 -23.37
CA HIS A 90 -13.17 -23.19 -23.36
C HIS A 90 -14.49 -23.49 -22.64
N ASP A 91 -14.73 -22.88 -21.48
CA ASP A 91 -15.98 -23.07 -20.73
C ASP A 91 -17.20 -22.54 -21.50
N ALA A 92 -17.08 -21.40 -22.18
CA ALA A 92 -18.15 -20.84 -22.99
C ALA A 92 -18.45 -21.68 -24.26
N VAL A 93 -17.42 -22.25 -24.89
CA VAL A 93 -17.59 -23.19 -26.01
C VAL A 93 -18.23 -24.49 -25.55
N ALA A 94 -17.77 -25.06 -24.43
CA ALA A 94 -18.35 -26.26 -23.85
C ALA A 94 -19.82 -26.07 -23.44
N ALA A 95 -20.20 -24.86 -23.03
CA ALA A 95 -21.58 -24.49 -22.74
C ALA A 95 -22.44 -24.25 -24.01
N GLY A 96 -21.86 -24.35 -25.21
CA GLY A 96 -22.56 -24.22 -26.48
C GLY A 96 -22.96 -22.78 -26.86
N TRP A 97 -22.36 -21.76 -26.24
CA TRP A 97 -22.77 -20.37 -26.43
C TRP A 97 -22.40 -19.78 -27.79
N PHE A 98 -21.42 -20.35 -28.48
CA PHE A 98 -20.90 -19.84 -29.76
C PHE A 98 -20.98 -20.89 -30.86
N PRO A 99 -22.19 -21.16 -31.39
CA PRO A 99 -22.38 -22.16 -32.45
C PRO A 99 -21.74 -21.75 -33.78
N GLY A 100 -21.31 -20.49 -33.94
CA GLY A 100 -20.48 -20.02 -35.06
C GLY A 100 -19.01 -20.44 -34.97
N GLY A 101 -18.55 -20.86 -33.79
CA GLY A 101 -17.18 -21.26 -33.51
C GLY A 101 -16.34 -20.14 -32.89
N VAL A 102 -15.01 -20.31 -32.91
CA VAL A 102 -14.05 -19.42 -32.26
C VAL A 102 -12.93 -19.02 -33.21
N LEU A 103 -12.60 -17.73 -33.18
CA LEU A 103 -11.42 -17.14 -33.80
C LEU A 103 -10.43 -16.77 -32.69
N PHE A 104 -9.21 -17.28 -32.77
CA PHE A 104 -8.15 -17.01 -31.81
C PHE A 104 -6.93 -16.45 -32.52
N VAL A 105 -6.29 -15.46 -31.92
CA VAL A 105 -4.96 -14.99 -32.32
C VAL A 105 -4.16 -14.60 -31.09
N ASP A 106 -2.87 -14.93 -31.12
CA ASP A 106 -1.87 -14.32 -30.24
C ASP A 106 -1.13 -13.26 -31.04
N PHE A 107 -1.31 -12.00 -30.68
CA PHE A 107 -0.65 -10.88 -31.35
C PHE A 107 0.86 -10.86 -31.13
N GLN A 108 1.35 -11.56 -30.10
CA GLN A 108 2.71 -11.44 -29.58
C GLN A 108 3.12 -9.97 -29.44
N GLY A 109 2.15 -9.14 -29.03
CA GLY A 109 2.20 -7.72 -29.29
C GLY A 109 3.36 -7.01 -28.58
N TYR A 110 3.96 -7.64 -27.59
CA TYR A 110 5.03 -7.10 -26.77
C TYR A 110 6.44 -7.49 -27.23
N ASP A 111 6.56 -8.36 -28.24
CA ASP A 111 7.82 -8.80 -28.84
C ASP A 111 7.91 -8.23 -30.27
N GLU A 112 8.79 -7.25 -30.50
CA GLU A 112 8.89 -6.55 -31.80
C GLU A 112 9.29 -7.50 -32.95
N ASP A 113 10.09 -8.52 -32.66
CA ASP A 113 10.59 -9.47 -33.66
C ASP A 113 9.52 -10.49 -34.07
N ARG A 114 8.50 -10.70 -33.23
CA ARG A 114 7.45 -11.70 -33.42
C ARG A 114 6.04 -11.15 -33.55
N LEU A 115 5.90 -9.83 -33.50
CA LEU A 115 4.63 -9.12 -33.61
C LEU A 115 3.82 -9.60 -34.83
N VAL A 116 2.59 -10.02 -34.57
CA VAL A 116 1.64 -10.35 -35.65
C VAL A 116 0.88 -9.07 -36.05
N PRO A 117 1.04 -8.54 -37.27
CA PRO A 117 0.35 -7.32 -37.69
C PRO A 117 -1.14 -7.61 -37.90
N THR A 118 -2.00 -6.62 -37.63
CA THR A 118 -3.46 -6.74 -37.76
C THR A 118 -3.90 -7.20 -39.16
N GLU A 119 -3.17 -6.80 -40.19
CA GLU A 119 -3.39 -7.23 -41.59
C GLU A 119 -3.26 -8.74 -41.77
N ALA A 120 -2.26 -9.37 -41.14
CA ALA A 120 -2.08 -10.81 -41.15
C ALA A 120 -3.17 -11.52 -40.34
N VAL A 121 -3.60 -10.94 -39.22
CA VAL A 121 -4.73 -11.47 -38.42
C VAL A 121 -6.02 -11.51 -39.22
N VAL A 122 -6.36 -10.42 -39.91
CA VAL A 122 -7.58 -10.36 -40.75
C VAL A 122 -7.54 -11.41 -41.86
N ALA A 123 -6.38 -11.57 -42.51
CA ALA A 123 -6.20 -12.63 -43.51
C ALA A 123 -6.43 -14.02 -42.90
N SER A 124 -5.82 -14.33 -41.75
CA SER A 124 -6.01 -15.59 -41.04
C SER A 124 -7.46 -15.83 -40.63
N PHE A 125 -8.19 -14.79 -40.19
CA PHE A 125 -9.60 -14.91 -39.81
C PHE A 125 -10.50 -15.14 -41.03
N LEU A 126 -10.23 -14.49 -42.16
CA LEU A 126 -10.94 -14.73 -43.42
C LEU A 126 -10.74 -16.17 -43.91
N SER A 127 -9.51 -16.70 -43.87
CA SER A 127 -9.24 -18.09 -44.20
C SER A 127 -9.97 -19.04 -43.24
N ALA A 128 -9.99 -18.75 -41.93
CA ALA A 128 -10.70 -19.56 -40.93
C ALA A 128 -12.23 -19.59 -41.17
N LEU A 129 -12.80 -18.47 -41.62
CA LEU A 129 -14.20 -18.35 -42.03
C LEU A 129 -14.52 -19.03 -43.38
N GLY A 130 -13.51 -19.61 -44.04
CA GLY A 130 -13.66 -20.35 -45.30
C GLY A 130 -13.68 -19.45 -46.54
N VAL A 131 -13.08 -18.26 -46.48
CA VAL A 131 -12.85 -17.44 -47.66
C VAL A 131 -11.52 -17.89 -48.30
N PRO A 132 -11.51 -18.37 -49.56
CA PRO A 132 -10.25 -18.70 -50.24
C PRO A 132 -9.42 -17.44 -50.50
N ASP A 133 -8.09 -17.55 -50.39
CA ASP A 133 -7.16 -16.43 -50.53
C ASP A 133 -7.29 -15.68 -51.88
N GLU A 134 -7.72 -16.36 -52.95
CA GLU A 134 -7.98 -15.76 -54.28
C GLU A 134 -9.14 -14.75 -54.28
N HIS A 135 -10.03 -14.83 -53.29
CA HIS A 135 -11.15 -13.91 -53.11
C HIS A 135 -10.81 -12.74 -52.17
N PHE A 136 -9.57 -12.65 -51.68
CA PHE A 136 -9.19 -11.58 -50.76
C PHE A 136 -9.08 -10.27 -51.52
N PRO A 137 -9.80 -9.21 -51.07
CA PRO A 137 -9.59 -7.88 -51.61
C PRO A 137 -8.11 -7.45 -51.47
N PRO A 138 -7.53 -6.74 -52.45
CA PRO A 138 -6.14 -6.34 -52.40
C PRO A 138 -5.89 -5.27 -51.32
N ALA A 139 -6.84 -4.37 -51.10
CA ALA A 139 -6.76 -3.33 -50.08
C ALA A 139 -7.18 -3.85 -48.70
N PHE A 140 -6.47 -3.42 -47.65
CA PHE A 140 -6.75 -3.82 -46.27
C PHE A 140 -8.17 -3.46 -45.82
N ASP A 141 -8.65 -2.25 -46.13
CA ASP A 141 -10.03 -1.84 -45.83
C ASP A 141 -11.07 -2.75 -46.49
N GLY A 142 -10.77 -3.24 -47.69
CA GLY A 142 -11.60 -4.22 -48.38
C GLY A 142 -11.67 -5.55 -47.65
N ARG A 143 -10.54 -6.03 -47.12
CA ARG A 143 -10.49 -7.26 -46.31
C ARG A 143 -11.26 -7.11 -44.99
N LEU A 144 -11.14 -5.94 -44.35
CA LEU A 144 -11.92 -5.62 -43.15
C LEU A 144 -13.43 -5.58 -43.42
N ALA A 145 -13.84 -4.97 -44.55
CA ALA A 145 -15.23 -4.96 -44.97
C ALA A 145 -15.76 -6.39 -45.20
N LEU A 146 -15.00 -7.22 -45.92
CA LEU A 146 -15.35 -8.62 -46.14
C LEU A 146 -15.46 -9.41 -44.83
N TYR A 147 -14.50 -9.24 -43.92
CA TYR A 147 -14.51 -9.86 -42.60
C TYR A 147 -15.79 -9.51 -41.81
N ARG A 148 -16.16 -8.23 -41.79
CA ARG A 148 -17.40 -7.77 -41.14
C ARG A 148 -18.65 -8.33 -41.81
N SER A 149 -18.68 -8.41 -43.14
CA SER A 149 -19.79 -9.03 -43.89
C SER A 149 -19.96 -10.51 -43.56
N MET A 150 -18.86 -11.26 -43.42
CA MET A 150 -18.90 -12.68 -43.04
C MET A 150 -19.46 -12.86 -41.61
N LEU A 151 -19.08 -11.98 -40.69
CA LEU A 151 -19.64 -12.00 -39.33
C LEU A 151 -21.11 -11.60 -39.31
N ALA A 152 -21.53 -10.63 -40.12
CA ALA A 152 -22.94 -10.23 -40.26
C ALA A 152 -23.82 -11.41 -40.74
N ASP A 153 -23.38 -12.16 -41.76
CA ASP A 153 -24.10 -13.35 -42.23
C ASP A 153 -24.21 -14.44 -41.15
N LEU A 154 -23.20 -14.60 -40.31
CA LEU A 154 -23.27 -15.51 -39.16
C LEU A 154 -24.22 -14.98 -38.08
N ALA A 155 -24.22 -13.68 -37.81
CA ALA A 155 -25.14 -13.04 -36.87
C ALA A 155 -26.60 -13.21 -37.29
N ASP A 156 -26.92 -12.98 -38.57
CA ASP A 156 -28.26 -13.14 -39.14
C ASP A 156 -28.78 -14.58 -38.98
N ARG A 157 -27.89 -15.55 -39.02
CA ARG A 157 -28.18 -16.98 -38.79
C ARG A 157 -28.14 -17.39 -37.32
N GLN A 158 -28.03 -16.43 -36.40
CA GLN A 158 -27.89 -16.65 -34.95
C GLN A 158 -26.70 -17.55 -34.59
N ARG A 159 -25.63 -17.50 -35.39
CA ARG A 159 -24.38 -18.24 -35.19
C ARG A 159 -23.30 -17.35 -34.59
N GLY A 160 -23.45 -17.03 -33.31
CA GLY A 160 -22.47 -16.24 -32.56
C GLY A 160 -21.06 -16.83 -32.62
N VAL A 161 -20.07 -15.94 -32.76
CA VAL A 161 -18.63 -16.28 -32.81
C VAL A 161 -17.94 -15.63 -31.63
N LEU A 162 -17.08 -16.39 -30.95
CA LEU A 162 -16.16 -15.85 -29.95
C LEU A 162 -14.85 -15.45 -30.63
N ILE A 163 -14.40 -14.23 -30.40
CA ILE A 163 -13.13 -13.71 -30.90
C ILE A 163 -12.21 -13.51 -29.70
N VAL A 164 -11.12 -14.25 -29.65
CA VAL A 164 -10.11 -14.17 -28.58
C VAL A 164 -8.85 -13.53 -29.14
N LEU A 165 -8.51 -12.36 -28.61
CA LEU A 165 -7.38 -11.53 -29.03
C LEU A 165 -6.36 -11.50 -27.88
N ASP A 166 -5.38 -12.41 -27.93
CA ASP A 166 -4.38 -12.57 -26.88
C ASP A 166 -3.15 -11.68 -27.13
N ASN A 167 -2.57 -11.15 -26.04
CA ASN A 167 -1.38 -10.29 -26.04
C ASN A 167 -1.48 -9.05 -26.95
N ALA A 168 -2.65 -8.43 -27.00
CA ALA A 168 -2.81 -7.14 -27.66
C ALA A 168 -1.98 -6.07 -26.93
N SER A 169 -1.30 -5.24 -27.71
CA SER A 169 -0.36 -4.24 -27.18
C SER A 169 -0.84 -2.80 -27.35
N SER A 170 -1.84 -2.60 -28.21
CA SER A 170 -2.54 -1.32 -28.38
C SER A 170 -3.99 -1.54 -28.81
N SER A 171 -4.84 -0.54 -28.58
CA SER A 171 -6.22 -0.53 -29.05
C SER A 171 -6.31 -0.51 -30.58
N GLY A 172 -5.31 0.05 -31.26
CA GLY A 172 -5.21 0.06 -32.73
C GLY A 172 -5.14 -1.33 -33.35
N GLN A 173 -4.59 -2.32 -32.64
CA GLN A 173 -4.60 -3.73 -33.09
C GLN A 173 -5.98 -4.37 -32.98
N VAL A 174 -6.74 -4.00 -31.94
CA VAL A 174 -8.00 -4.63 -31.58
C VAL A 174 -9.19 -4.00 -32.31
N ARG A 175 -9.23 -2.66 -32.40
CA ARG A 175 -10.36 -1.88 -32.90
C ARG A 175 -10.83 -2.30 -34.30
N PRO A 176 -9.96 -2.60 -35.28
CA PRO A 176 -10.38 -3.03 -36.61
C PRO A 176 -11.14 -4.37 -36.59
N LEU A 177 -10.83 -5.25 -35.64
CA LEU A 177 -11.35 -6.61 -35.50
C LEU A 177 -12.67 -6.69 -34.73
N LEU A 178 -13.16 -5.57 -34.19
CA LEU A 178 -14.39 -5.58 -33.40
C LEU A 178 -15.62 -5.85 -34.31
N PRO A 179 -16.49 -6.81 -33.94
CA PRO A 179 -17.72 -7.10 -34.66
C PRO A 179 -18.78 -6.03 -34.41
N GLY A 180 -19.62 -5.76 -35.42
CA GLY A 180 -20.71 -4.78 -35.32
C GLY A 180 -22.01 -5.28 -34.69
N HIS A 181 -22.15 -6.60 -34.48
CA HIS A 181 -23.44 -7.22 -34.14
C HIS A 181 -23.40 -7.95 -32.80
N ALA A 182 -24.54 -7.91 -32.10
CA ALA A 182 -24.73 -8.43 -30.75
C ALA A 182 -24.46 -9.92 -30.49
N PRO A 183 -24.58 -10.89 -31.42
CA PRO A 183 -24.38 -12.30 -31.08
C PRO A 183 -22.90 -12.69 -30.94
N HIS A 184 -21.97 -11.82 -31.36
CA HIS A 184 -20.53 -12.05 -31.20
C HIS A 184 -20.03 -11.58 -29.83
N ARG A 185 -18.92 -12.13 -29.38
CA ARG A 185 -18.21 -11.70 -28.17
C ARG A 185 -16.73 -11.54 -28.46
N VAL A 186 -16.12 -10.53 -27.87
CA VAL A 186 -14.68 -10.31 -27.97
C VAL A 186 -14.06 -10.39 -26.58
N LEU A 187 -13.02 -11.21 -26.46
CA LEU A 187 -12.20 -11.34 -25.26
C LEU A 187 -10.77 -10.93 -25.61
N VAL A 188 -10.27 -9.91 -24.95
CA VAL A 188 -8.94 -9.34 -25.19
C VAL A 188 -8.08 -9.54 -23.96
N THR A 189 -6.82 -9.96 -24.14
CA THR A 189 -5.82 -9.89 -23.06
C THR A 189 -4.78 -8.83 -23.40
N SER A 190 -4.41 -8.04 -22.41
CA SER A 190 -3.43 -6.96 -22.57
C SER A 190 -2.69 -6.71 -21.25
N ARG A 191 -1.42 -6.30 -21.35
CA ARG A 191 -0.64 -5.77 -20.23
C ARG A 191 -0.81 -4.25 -20.06
N HIS A 192 -1.63 -3.63 -20.89
CA HIS A 192 -2.05 -2.24 -20.75
C HIS A 192 -3.55 -2.14 -20.58
N THR A 193 -3.99 -1.17 -19.79
CA THR A 193 -5.40 -0.82 -19.65
C THR A 193 -5.90 -0.16 -20.95
N LEU A 194 -6.36 -0.96 -21.93
CA LEU A 194 -6.86 -0.52 -23.25
C LEU A 194 -8.20 0.24 -23.15
N GLY A 195 -8.20 1.36 -22.40
CA GLY A 195 -9.41 2.07 -21.96
C GLY A 195 -10.12 2.88 -23.04
N ASP A 196 -9.52 3.06 -24.21
CA ASP A 196 -10.08 3.76 -25.36
C ASP A 196 -10.90 2.84 -26.30
N LEU A 197 -11.00 1.55 -25.98
CA LEU A 197 -11.83 0.60 -26.72
C LEU A 197 -13.33 0.82 -26.45
N PRO A 198 -14.15 1.06 -27.49
CA PRO A 198 -15.58 1.34 -27.32
C PRO A 198 -16.33 0.12 -26.79
N GLY A 199 -17.18 0.31 -25.76
CA GLY A 199 -17.96 -0.79 -25.16
C GLY A 199 -17.12 -1.82 -24.39
N SER A 200 -15.86 -1.50 -24.08
CA SER A 200 -14.95 -2.36 -23.34
C SER A 200 -15.32 -2.41 -21.85
N ARG A 201 -15.58 -3.62 -21.35
CA ARG A 201 -15.63 -3.92 -19.92
C ARG A 201 -14.24 -4.37 -19.50
N ILE A 202 -13.59 -3.54 -18.70
CA ILE A 202 -12.28 -3.84 -18.12
C ILE A 202 -12.49 -4.80 -16.95
N VAL A 203 -11.71 -5.87 -16.93
CA VAL A 203 -11.62 -6.85 -15.85
C VAL A 203 -10.17 -6.89 -15.41
N ASP A 204 -9.88 -6.22 -14.30
CA ASP A 204 -8.56 -6.23 -13.72
C ASP A 204 -8.28 -7.59 -13.10
N VAL A 205 -7.16 -8.18 -13.49
CA VAL A 205 -6.68 -9.47 -13.04
C VAL A 205 -5.49 -9.21 -12.11
N ASP A 206 -5.73 -9.43 -10.82
CA ASP A 206 -4.75 -9.30 -9.76
C ASP A 206 -3.98 -10.61 -9.53
N VAL A 207 -2.94 -10.56 -8.69
CA VAL A 207 -2.25 -11.76 -8.18
C VAL A 207 -3.25 -12.71 -7.51
N LEU A 208 -2.88 -13.98 -7.37
CA LEU A 208 -3.75 -14.97 -6.72
C LEU A 208 -3.95 -14.58 -5.25
N THR A 209 -5.12 -14.90 -4.68
CA THR A 209 -5.24 -14.85 -3.21
C THR A 209 -4.32 -15.92 -2.60
N PRO A 210 -3.94 -15.79 -1.31
CA PRO A 210 -3.14 -16.81 -0.64
C PRO A 210 -3.72 -18.22 -0.80
N GLU A 211 -5.04 -18.36 -0.66
CA GLU A 211 -5.73 -19.64 -0.79
C GLU A 211 -5.71 -20.18 -2.22
N GLU A 212 -5.86 -19.31 -3.22
CA GLU A 212 -5.78 -19.69 -4.62
C GLU A 212 -4.36 -20.13 -5.02
N ALA A 213 -3.34 -19.44 -4.50
CA ALA A 213 -1.93 -19.74 -4.73
C ALA A 213 -1.55 -21.10 -4.11
N ASP A 214 -1.95 -21.35 -2.86
CA ASP A 214 -1.76 -22.63 -2.19
C ASP A 214 -2.42 -23.77 -2.98
N ALA A 215 -3.66 -23.57 -3.43
CA ALA A 215 -4.39 -24.54 -4.23
C ALA A 215 -3.69 -24.82 -5.57
N LEU A 216 -3.12 -23.81 -6.21
CA LEU A 216 -2.34 -23.96 -7.45
C LEU A 216 -1.08 -24.81 -7.21
N VAL A 217 -0.34 -24.54 -6.13
CA VAL A 217 0.86 -25.32 -5.75
C VAL A 217 0.50 -26.79 -5.53
N VAL A 218 -0.47 -27.07 -4.66
CA VAL A 218 -0.91 -28.44 -4.32
C VAL A 218 -1.37 -29.18 -5.57
N ARG A 219 -2.19 -28.54 -6.41
CA ARG A 219 -2.73 -29.15 -7.63
C ARG A 219 -1.62 -29.46 -8.64
N THR A 220 -0.70 -28.53 -8.84
CA THR A 220 0.36 -28.67 -9.85
C THR A 220 1.35 -29.76 -9.47
N LEU A 221 1.77 -29.85 -8.20
CA LEU A 221 2.64 -30.93 -7.73
C LEU A 221 1.99 -32.30 -7.93
N ARG A 222 0.72 -32.46 -7.54
CA ARG A 222 -0.05 -33.71 -7.74
C ARG A 222 -0.25 -34.05 -9.21
N MET A 223 -0.50 -33.06 -10.07
CA MET A 223 -0.65 -33.27 -11.51
C MET A 223 0.65 -33.75 -12.17
N ARG A 224 1.78 -33.12 -11.81
CA ARG A 224 3.09 -33.49 -12.36
C ARG A 224 3.60 -34.81 -11.78
N ARG A 225 3.29 -35.08 -10.52
CA ARG A 225 3.65 -36.31 -9.81
C ARG A 225 2.51 -36.73 -8.87
N PRO A 226 1.65 -37.69 -9.28
CA PRO A 226 0.51 -38.13 -8.47
C PRO A 226 0.84 -38.64 -7.06
N GLY A 227 2.08 -39.08 -6.81
CA GLY A 227 2.57 -39.54 -5.51
C GLY A 227 3.33 -38.48 -4.70
N ASP A 228 3.34 -37.22 -5.13
CA ASP A 228 4.05 -36.14 -4.42
C ASP A 228 3.31 -35.75 -3.13
N THR A 229 3.90 -36.04 -1.98
CA THR A 229 3.34 -35.77 -0.65
C THR A 229 3.87 -34.48 -0.03
N ARG A 230 4.87 -33.80 -0.63
CA ARG A 230 5.55 -32.64 -0.05
C ARG A 230 4.58 -31.54 0.39
N ALA A 231 3.60 -31.22 -0.46
CA ALA A 231 2.59 -30.19 -0.16
C ALA A 231 1.61 -30.60 0.96
N ALA A 232 1.40 -31.90 1.18
CA ALA A 232 0.56 -32.40 2.26
C ALA A 232 1.33 -32.50 3.59
N GLU A 233 2.62 -32.83 3.53
CA GLU A 233 3.52 -32.95 4.66
C GLU A 233 3.95 -31.58 5.22
N ASP A 234 4.09 -30.58 4.35
CA ASP A 234 4.49 -29.22 4.74
C ASP A 234 3.57 -28.13 4.15
N PRO A 235 2.37 -27.91 4.73
CA PRO A 235 1.49 -26.81 4.32
C PRO A 235 2.06 -25.42 4.63
N GLY A 236 3.00 -25.31 5.58
CA GLY A 236 3.68 -24.06 5.90
C GLY A 236 4.61 -23.64 4.76
N GLY A 237 5.44 -24.57 4.29
CA GLY A 237 6.34 -24.36 3.16
C GLY A 237 5.60 -24.04 1.85
N VAL A 238 4.38 -24.54 1.65
CA VAL A 238 3.52 -24.13 0.51
C VAL A 238 3.17 -22.64 0.59
N ARG A 239 2.73 -22.16 1.76
CA ARG A 239 2.38 -20.74 1.96
C ARG A 239 3.59 -19.84 1.80
N ASP A 240 4.73 -20.26 2.36
CA ASP A 240 5.98 -19.52 2.27
C ASP A 240 6.45 -19.42 0.81
N LEU A 241 6.38 -20.53 0.06
CA LEU A 241 6.68 -20.53 -1.38
C LEU A 241 5.75 -19.58 -2.14
N ALA A 242 4.45 -19.62 -1.81
CA ALA A 242 3.45 -18.77 -2.43
C ALA A 242 3.71 -17.28 -2.18
N ALA A 243 4.04 -16.92 -0.94
CA ALA A 243 4.40 -15.56 -0.55
C ALA A 243 5.70 -15.09 -1.20
N LEU A 244 6.74 -15.93 -1.25
CA LEU A 244 8.03 -15.64 -1.88
C LEU A 244 7.90 -15.43 -3.39
N CYS A 245 6.96 -16.12 -4.04
CA CYS A 245 6.62 -15.91 -5.45
C CYS A 245 5.68 -14.70 -5.66
N GLY A 246 5.34 -13.96 -4.61
CA GLY A 246 4.40 -12.85 -4.62
C GLY A 246 3.03 -13.23 -5.17
N HIS A 247 2.60 -14.48 -4.93
CA HIS A 247 1.35 -15.05 -5.42
C HIS A 247 1.13 -14.92 -6.94
N LEU A 248 2.20 -14.77 -7.72
CA LEU A 248 2.15 -14.66 -9.17
C LEU A 248 2.12 -16.06 -9.80
N PRO A 249 1.09 -16.42 -10.60
CA PRO A 249 1.00 -17.74 -11.23
C PRO A 249 2.26 -18.15 -12.00
N LEU A 250 2.84 -17.23 -12.78
CA LEU A 250 4.06 -17.53 -13.55
C LEU A 250 5.25 -17.86 -12.66
N ALA A 251 5.47 -17.10 -11.57
CA ALA A 251 6.55 -17.37 -10.63
C ALA A 251 6.36 -18.72 -9.95
N LEU A 252 5.13 -19.04 -9.56
CA LEU A 252 4.78 -20.35 -9.01
C LEU A 252 5.07 -21.47 -10.02
N THR A 253 4.64 -21.34 -11.27
CA THR A 253 4.91 -22.36 -12.30
C THR A 253 6.41 -22.59 -12.52
N VAL A 254 7.24 -21.54 -12.46
CA VAL A 254 8.71 -21.69 -12.55
C VAL A 254 9.24 -22.44 -11.33
N ALA A 255 8.91 -22.00 -10.11
CA ALA A 255 9.35 -22.67 -8.88
C ALA A 255 8.89 -24.14 -8.79
N LEU A 256 7.65 -24.42 -9.20
CA LEU A 256 7.08 -25.76 -9.26
C LEU A 256 7.74 -26.63 -10.35
N SER A 257 8.29 -26.00 -11.40
CA SER A 257 9.09 -26.72 -12.40
C SER A 257 10.43 -27.17 -11.86
N LEU A 258 11.06 -26.38 -10.97
CA LEU A 258 12.27 -26.79 -10.25
C LEU A 258 11.97 -27.98 -9.32
N LEU A 259 10.92 -27.88 -8.50
CA LEU A 259 10.47 -28.98 -7.61
C LEU A 259 10.05 -30.25 -8.36
N ALA A 260 9.45 -30.11 -9.55
CA ALA A 260 9.07 -31.24 -10.38
C ALA A 260 10.28 -31.87 -11.10
N GLY A 261 11.32 -31.09 -11.38
CA GLY A 261 12.58 -31.55 -11.97
C GLY A 261 13.45 -32.32 -10.98
N ASP A 262 13.44 -31.91 -9.70
CA ASP A 262 14.24 -32.51 -8.63
C ASP A 262 13.35 -33.16 -7.54
N PRO A 263 13.25 -34.51 -7.49
CA PRO A 263 12.55 -35.22 -6.43
C PRO A 263 13.12 -34.99 -5.02
N GLU A 264 14.42 -34.73 -4.89
CA GLU A 264 15.11 -34.66 -3.59
C GLU A 264 15.01 -33.26 -3.00
N LEU A 265 14.82 -32.24 -3.84
CA LEU A 265 14.59 -30.85 -3.41
C LEU A 265 13.31 -30.72 -2.58
N SER A 266 13.46 -30.33 -1.32
CA SER A 266 12.35 -30.05 -0.42
C SER A 266 11.79 -28.64 -0.61
N LEU A 267 10.55 -28.40 -0.13
CA LEU A 267 9.96 -27.06 -0.09
C LEU A 267 10.82 -26.10 0.75
N GLY A 268 11.34 -26.56 1.89
CA GLY A 268 12.18 -25.76 2.78
C GLY A 268 13.50 -25.31 2.13
N GLU A 269 14.16 -26.17 1.37
CA GLU A 269 15.41 -25.81 0.66
C GLU A 269 15.17 -24.78 -0.44
N LEU A 270 14.09 -24.95 -1.22
CA LEU A 270 13.73 -23.96 -2.24
C LEU A 270 13.34 -22.63 -1.60
N ASN A 271 12.51 -22.65 -0.55
CA ASN A 271 12.14 -21.44 0.19
C ASN A 271 13.36 -20.74 0.79
N GLY A 272 14.30 -21.50 1.34
CA GLY A 272 15.59 -20.98 1.83
C GLY A 272 16.38 -20.26 0.75
N THR A 273 16.37 -20.79 -0.48
CA THR A 273 17.04 -20.17 -1.63
C THR A 273 16.32 -18.89 -2.08
N LEU A 274 14.98 -18.91 -2.10
CA LEU A 274 14.14 -17.78 -2.50
C LEU A 274 14.06 -16.69 -1.42
N LEU A 275 14.38 -16.97 -0.15
CA LEU A 275 14.41 -15.95 0.91
C LEU A 275 15.47 -14.88 0.64
N ASP A 276 16.58 -15.24 -0.01
CA ASP A 276 17.59 -14.27 -0.45
C ASP A 276 17.09 -13.48 -1.66
N ASP A 277 16.84 -12.19 -1.47
CA ASP A 277 16.38 -11.25 -2.49
C ASP A 277 17.27 -11.24 -3.75
N ALA A 278 18.59 -11.41 -3.61
CA ALA A 278 19.51 -11.42 -4.74
C ALA A 278 19.35 -12.69 -5.60
N ARG A 279 19.12 -13.82 -4.94
CA ARG A 279 18.95 -15.14 -5.60
C ARG A 279 17.54 -15.39 -6.07
N ARG A 280 16.53 -14.82 -5.41
CA ARG A 280 15.11 -15.03 -5.72
C ARG A 280 14.80 -14.78 -7.18
N LEU A 281 15.19 -13.62 -7.71
CA LEU A 281 14.90 -13.28 -9.10
C LEU A 281 15.73 -14.14 -10.07
N GLU A 282 16.96 -14.50 -9.71
CA GLU A 282 17.82 -15.36 -10.51
C GLU A 282 17.23 -16.77 -10.64
N GLU A 283 16.84 -17.40 -9.53
CA GLU A 283 16.19 -18.72 -9.52
C GLU A 283 14.87 -18.73 -10.32
N LEU A 284 14.04 -17.69 -10.16
CA LEU A 284 12.80 -17.53 -10.93
C LEU A 284 13.03 -17.16 -12.41
N SER A 285 14.29 -17.00 -12.83
CA SER A 285 14.70 -16.78 -14.21
C SER A 285 15.26 -18.04 -14.89
N TYR A 286 15.53 -19.11 -14.14
CA TYR A 286 16.03 -20.36 -14.72
C TYR A 286 14.88 -21.22 -15.26
N GLY A 287 14.89 -21.50 -16.57
CA GLY A 287 13.94 -22.39 -17.23
C GLY A 287 14.01 -22.32 -18.75
N THR A 288 13.61 -23.39 -19.44
CA THR A 288 13.60 -23.49 -20.91
C THR A 288 12.35 -22.86 -21.56
N GLY A 289 11.56 -22.08 -20.81
CA GLY A 289 10.26 -21.54 -21.22
C GLY A 289 10.08 -20.05 -20.86
N ALA A 290 8.82 -19.61 -20.70
CA ALA A 290 8.55 -18.23 -20.27
C ALA A 290 9.02 -18.01 -18.82
N THR A 291 9.95 -17.07 -18.62
CA THR A 291 10.48 -16.72 -17.29
C THR A 291 9.84 -15.45 -16.76
N VAL A 292 9.86 -15.26 -15.45
CA VAL A 292 9.33 -14.05 -14.80
C VAL A 292 10.07 -12.81 -15.31
N THR A 293 11.40 -12.88 -15.39
CA THR A 293 12.24 -11.78 -15.86
C THR A 293 11.96 -11.44 -17.32
N ALA A 294 11.91 -12.42 -18.22
CA ALA A 294 11.57 -12.15 -19.63
C ALA A 294 10.21 -11.46 -19.78
N ALA A 295 9.23 -11.83 -18.94
CA ALA A 295 7.94 -11.17 -18.93
C ALA A 295 8.05 -9.70 -18.47
N PHE A 296 8.84 -9.39 -17.44
CA PHE A 296 9.08 -8.00 -17.00
C PHE A 296 9.88 -7.19 -18.01
N GLU A 297 10.88 -7.79 -18.68
CA GLU A 297 11.70 -7.14 -19.70
C GLU A 297 10.87 -6.56 -20.84
N LEU A 298 9.92 -7.34 -21.37
CA LEU A 298 9.03 -6.89 -22.45
C LEU A 298 8.14 -5.71 -22.02
N SER A 299 7.74 -5.65 -20.74
CA SER A 299 6.98 -4.52 -20.22
C SER A 299 7.87 -3.28 -19.98
N TYR A 300 9.10 -3.51 -19.51
CA TYR A 300 10.08 -2.47 -19.22
C TYR A 300 10.62 -1.81 -20.50
N ALA A 301 10.90 -2.58 -21.55
CA ALA A 301 11.43 -2.09 -22.83
C ALA A 301 10.51 -1.08 -23.56
N ARG A 302 9.22 -1.06 -23.21
CA ARG A 302 8.22 -0.16 -23.79
C ARG A 302 8.07 1.18 -23.06
N LEU A 303 8.68 1.31 -21.88
CA LEU A 303 8.63 2.55 -21.12
C LEU A 303 9.47 3.63 -21.81
N GLY A 304 9.01 4.88 -21.75
CA GLY A 304 9.88 6.01 -22.09
C GLY A 304 11.08 6.06 -21.15
N ALA A 305 12.22 6.60 -21.61
CA ALA A 305 13.46 6.66 -20.82
C ALA A 305 13.28 7.26 -19.42
N GLU A 306 12.43 8.29 -19.28
CA GLU A 306 12.14 8.90 -17.98
C GLU A 306 11.28 8.02 -17.06
N ALA A 307 10.31 7.29 -17.63
CA ALA A 307 9.48 6.36 -16.87
C ALA A 307 10.30 5.15 -16.42
N ALA A 308 11.16 4.62 -17.29
CA ALA A 308 12.12 3.56 -16.95
C ALA A 308 13.03 3.99 -15.78
N ARG A 309 13.60 5.21 -15.84
CA ARG A 309 14.39 5.77 -14.74
C ARG A 309 13.57 5.93 -13.46
N MET A 310 12.35 6.45 -13.53
CA MET A 310 11.45 6.56 -12.36
C MET A 310 11.20 5.18 -11.74
N PHE A 311 10.90 4.17 -12.55
CA PHE A 311 10.66 2.80 -12.09
C PHE A 311 11.86 2.22 -11.32
N ARG A 312 13.08 2.39 -11.85
CA ARG A 312 14.31 1.95 -11.18
C ARG A 312 14.53 2.71 -9.86
N LEU A 313 14.40 4.03 -9.88
CA LEU A 313 14.58 4.85 -8.68
C LEU A 313 13.60 4.49 -7.57
N LEU A 314 12.32 4.21 -7.88
CA LEU A 314 11.32 3.82 -6.89
C LEU A 314 11.74 2.58 -6.05
N SER A 315 12.64 1.74 -6.55
CA SER A 315 13.20 0.60 -5.79
C SER A 315 14.05 1.02 -4.59
N LEU A 316 14.57 2.26 -4.56
CA LEU A 316 15.34 2.82 -3.46
C LEU A 316 14.49 3.11 -2.22
N ASN A 317 13.17 3.25 -2.39
CA ASN A 317 12.27 3.37 -1.25
C ASN A 317 12.05 1.99 -0.61
N ILE A 318 12.59 1.82 0.59
CA ILE A 318 12.50 0.55 1.35
C ILE A 318 11.08 0.32 1.91
N GLY A 319 10.29 1.38 2.01
CA GLY A 319 8.90 1.32 2.44
C GLY A 319 7.97 0.57 1.47
N GLN A 320 6.79 0.15 1.96
CA GLN A 320 5.84 -0.61 1.14
C GLN A 320 5.17 0.22 0.04
N GLN A 321 5.07 1.53 0.24
CA GLN A 321 4.43 2.46 -0.68
C GLN A 321 5.13 3.81 -0.68
N VAL A 322 5.10 4.51 -1.81
CA VAL A 322 5.79 5.80 -2.03
C VAL A 322 4.76 6.86 -2.34
N SER A 323 4.78 7.99 -1.64
CA SER A 323 3.93 9.14 -2.03
C SER A 323 4.44 9.78 -3.32
N VAL A 324 3.54 10.47 -4.04
CA VAL A 324 3.96 11.25 -5.23
C VAL A 324 5.03 12.30 -4.87
N GLY A 325 4.99 12.87 -3.66
CA GLY A 325 5.99 13.83 -3.18
C GLY A 325 7.37 13.20 -3.00
N ALA A 326 7.43 12.03 -2.36
CA ALA A 326 8.67 11.28 -2.21
C ALA A 326 9.25 10.85 -3.57
N ALA A 327 8.41 10.34 -4.47
CA ALA A 327 8.82 9.97 -5.83
C ALA A 327 9.34 11.16 -6.64
N ALA A 328 8.74 12.35 -6.47
CA ALA A 328 9.19 13.58 -7.12
C ALA A 328 10.57 14.03 -6.61
N SER A 329 10.78 13.98 -5.29
CA SER A 329 12.08 14.33 -4.66
C SER A 329 13.17 13.35 -5.08
N LEU A 330 12.86 12.06 -5.08
CA LEU A 330 13.75 10.99 -5.52
C LEU A 330 14.25 11.19 -6.96
N ALA A 331 13.33 11.49 -7.89
CA ALA A 331 13.64 11.66 -9.30
C ALA A 331 14.18 13.04 -9.68
N ASP A 332 14.13 14.01 -8.76
CA ASP A 332 14.39 15.45 -8.99
C ASP A 332 13.47 16.06 -10.06
N LEU A 333 12.16 15.86 -9.89
CA LEU A 333 11.15 16.29 -10.87
C LEU A 333 10.01 17.07 -10.20
N SER A 334 9.31 17.89 -11.00
CA SER A 334 8.09 18.57 -10.55
C SER A 334 6.93 17.60 -10.35
N LEU A 335 6.05 17.87 -9.38
CA LEU A 335 4.87 17.05 -9.10
C LEU A 335 4.01 16.74 -10.35
N PRO A 336 3.73 17.68 -11.28
CA PRO A 336 2.97 17.36 -12.49
C PRO A 336 3.66 16.35 -13.40
N ARG A 337 5.00 16.45 -13.54
CA ARG A 337 5.78 15.52 -14.36
C ARG A 337 5.84 14.14 -13.72
N THR A 338 6.10 14.07 -12.41
CA THR A 338 6.06 12.82 -11.63
C THR A 338 4.71 12.11 -11.76
N ARG A 339 3.59 12.84 -11.65
CA ARG A 339 2.25 12.24 -11.82
C ARG A 339 2.04 11.62 -13.20
N ARG A 340 2.58 12.21 -14.26
CA ARG A 340 2.51 11.65 -15.62
C ARG A 340 3.32 10.36 -15.73
N LEU A 341 4.56 10.36 -15.23
CA LEU A 341 5.42 9.16 -15.25
C LEU A 341 4.82 8.03 -14.40
N LEU A 342 4.28 8.33 -13.21
CA LEU A 342 3.60 7.33 -12.39
C LEU A 342 2.31 6.81 -13.06
N ALA A 343 1.61 7.63 -13.85
CA ALA A 343 0.46 7.18 -14.63
C ALA A 343 0.89 6.22 -15.75
N GLU A 344 1.97 6.55 -16.48
CA GLU A 344 2.56 5.68 -17.52
C GLU A 344 2.99 4.32 -16.93
N LEU A 345 3.70 4.33 -15.79
CA LEU A 345 4.10 3.11 -15.09
C LEU A 345 2.90 2.27 -14.64
N ARG A 346 1.82 2.92 -14.20
CA ARG A 346 0.58 2.24 -13.82
C ARG A 346 -0.15 1.65 -15.03
N GLU A 347 -0.20 2.38 -16.14
CA GLU A 347 -0.76 1.89 -17.41
C GLU A 347 0.04 0.70 -17.98
N ALA A 348 1.34 0.63 -17.68
CA ALA A 348 2.20 -0.52 -17.98
C ALA A 348 2.14 -1.64 -16.93
N HIS A 349 1.33 -1.48 -15.87
CA HIS A 349 1.28 -2.38 -14.71
C HIS A 349 2.66 -2.67 -14.09
N MET A 350 3.56 -1.68 -14.12
CA MET A 350 4.88 -1.72 -13.47
C MET A 350 4.82 -1.22 -12.03
N ILE A 351 3.73 -0.54 -11.65
CA ILE A 351 3.40 -0.14 -10.28
C ILE A 351 1.91 -0.30 -10.02
N GLU A 352 1.56 -0.43 -8.74
CA GLU A 352 0.20 -0.53 -8.25
C GLU A 352 -0.24 0.75 -7.52
N PRO A 353 -1.56 1.04 -7.47
CA PRO A 353 -2.06 2.10 -6.63
C PRO A 353 -1.85 1.76 -5.14
N GLY A 354 -1.21 2.67 -4.41
CA GLY A 354 -1.11 2.62 -2.95
C GLY A 354 -2.43 3.01 -2.27
N ARG A 355 -2.47 2.81 -0.95
CA ARG A 355 -3.62 3.20 -0.12
C ARG A 355 -3.14 4.09 1.03
N PRO A 356 -3.65 5.32 1.17
CA PRO A 356 -4.74 5.97 0.41
C PRO A 356 -4.32 6.47 -0.99
N ARG A 357 -5.24 7.11 -1.71
CA ARG A 357 -4.97 7.70 -3.03
C ARG A 357 -3.84 8.73 -2.94
N GLY A 358 -2.87 8.67 -3.84
CA GLY A 358 -1.68 9.54 -3.83
C GLY A 358 -0.39 8.80 -3.49
N TRP A 359 -0.47 7.50 -3.24
CA TRP A 359 0.65 6.60 -3.07
C TRP A 359 0.70 5.60 -4.23
N VAL A 360 1.89 5.07 -4.47
CA VAL A 360 2.16 3.99 -5.42
C VAL A 360 2.92 2.88 -4.73
N ARG A 361 2.79 1.67 -5.23
CA ARG A 361 3.47 0.47 -4.72
C ARG A 361 4.23 -0.23 -5.82
N LEU A 362 5.42 -0.69 -5.50
CA LEU A 362 6.11 -1.70 -6.28
C LEU A 362 5.82 -3.06 -5.64
N HIS A 363 5.25 -3.96 -6.43
CA HIS A 363 5.16 -5.37 -6.10
C HIS A 363 6.57 -5.94 -5.86
N ASP A 364 6.72 -6.88 -4.93
CA ASP A 364 8.04 -7.31 -4.43
C ASP A 364 8.98 -7.81 -5.54
N LEU A 365 8.49 -8.67 -6.46
CA LEU A 365 9.28 -9.12 -7.61
C LEU A 365 9.64 -7.99 -8.59
N LEU A 366 8.74 -7.02 -8.80
CA LEU A 366 9.02 -5.84 -9.63
C LEU A 366 10.02 -4.91 -8.96
N ARG A 367 10.04 -4.85 -7.63
CA ARG A 367 11.03 -4.10 -6.85
C ARG A 367 12.42 -4.72 -7.01
N LEU A 368 12.53 -6.04 -6.93
CA LEU A 368 13.81 -6.74 -7.18
C LEU A 368 14.30 -6.53 -8.61
N PHE A 369 13.38 -6.61 -9.59
CA PHE A 369 13.68 -6.34 -10.98
C PHE A 369 14.16 -4.88 -11.19
N ALA A 370 13.46 -3.90 -10.62
CA ALA A 370 13.84 -2.49 -10.65
C ALA A 370 15.21 -2.24 -9.99
N ALA A 371 15.50 -2.87 -8.84
CA ALA A 371 16.76 -2.74 -8.14
C ALA A 371 17.94 -3.33 -8.93
N ARG A 372 17.72 -4.48 -9.59
CA ARG A 372 18.70 -5.08 -10.51
C ARG A 372 18.99 -4.14 -11.68
N ARG A 373 17.95 -3.62 -12.34
CA ARG A 373 18.10 -2.67 -13.45
C ARG A 373 18.79 -1.38 -13.02
N LEU A 374 18.50 -0.88 -11.82
CA LEU A 374 19.17 0.29 -11.26
C LEU A 374 20.69 0.06 -11.18
N LYS A 375 21.11 -1.12 -10.70
CA LYS A 375 22.54 -1.48 -10.59
C LYS A 375 23.23 -1.66 -11.96
N GLU A 376 22.49 -2.12 -12.95
CA GLU A 376 23.01 -2.37 -14.31
C GLU A 376 23.07 -1.10 -15.16
N GLU A 377 22.15 -0.15 -14.97
CA GLU A 377 21.95 1.00 -15.87
C GLU A 377 22.28 2.37 -15.27
N ASP A 378 22.27 2.55 -13.94
CA ASP A 378 22.53 3.84 -13.30
C ASP A 378 23.88 3.89 -12.60
N GLU A 379 24.51 5.05 -12.69
CA GLU A 379 25.77 5.34 -12.00
C GLU A 379 25.54 5.47 -10.48
N GLU A 380 26.43 4.88 -9.69
CA GLU A 380 26.33 4.84 -8.22
C GLU A 380 26.24 6.24 -7.60
N GLU A 381 26.95 7.23 -8.16
CA GLU A 381 26.91 8.62 -7.72
C GLU A 381 25.52 9.26 -7.88
N LEU A 382 24.84 8.98 -9.00
CA LEU A 382 23.48 9.47 -9.25
C LEU A 382 22.43 8.79 -8.36
N VAL A 383 22.66 7.50 -8.07
CA VAL A 383 21.84 6.72 -7.12
C VAL A 383 21.97 7.29 -5.72
N GLU A 384 23.19 7.57 -5.26
CA GLU A 384 23.42 8.13 -3.93
C GLU A 384 22.80 9.53 -3.79
N ALA A 385 22.95 10.39 -4.80
CA ALA A 385 22.28 11.68 -4.82
C ALA A 385 20.73 11.55 -4.77
N ALA A 386 20.16 10.51 -5.36
CA ALA A 386 18.72 10.25 -5.27
C ALA A 386 18.30 9.81 -3.87
N VAL A 387 19.11 8.96 -3.22
CA VAL A 387 18.91 8.55 -1.82
C VAL A 387 18.95 9.76 -0.90
N GLU A 388 19.96 10.64 -1.05
CA GLU A 388 20.07 11.87 -0.25
C GLU A 388 18.82 12.75 -0.37
N ARG A 389 18.29 12.96 -1.60
CA ARG A 389 17.04 13.71 -1.81
C ARG A 389 15.84 13.05 -1.16
N LEU A 390 15.73 11.72 -1.24
CA LEU A 390 14.63 10.98 -0.59
C LEU A 390 14.69 11.11 0.93
N LEU A 391 15.88 10.94 1.51
CA LEU A 391 16.09 11.04 2.96
C LEU A 391 15.82 12.47 3.44
N ALA A 392 16.29 13.48 2.71
CA ALA A 392 16.00 14.88 3.00
C ALA A 392 14.48 15.17 2.94
N HIS A 393 13.79 14.67 1.92
CA HIS A 393 12.33 14.79 1.81
C HIS A 393 11.61 14.23 3.05
N TYR A 394 12.01 13.04 3.51
CA TYR A 394 11.39 12.43 4.69
C TYR A 394 11.68 13.17 5.98
N ARG A 395 12.92 13.64 6.17
CA ARG A 395 13.27 14.51 7.30
C ARG A 395 12.45 15.79 7.31
N ASP A 396 12.44 16.51 6.19
CA ASP A 396 11.81 17.82 6.09
C ASP A 396 10.28 17.71 6.23
N SER A 397 9.68 16.72 5.57
CA SER A 397 8.23 16.46 5.67
C SER A 397 7.82 16.03 7.09
N ALA A 398 8.64 15.22 7.77
CA ALA A 398 8.39 14.86 9.17
C ALA A 398 8.54 16.05 10.10
N GLY A 399 9.56 16.90 9.90
CA GLY A 399 9.78 18.12 10.67
C GLY A 399 8.63 19.12 10.52
N GLU A 400 8.26 19.47 9.28
CA GLU A 400 7.11 20.36 9.00
C GLU A 400 5.82 19.81 9.62
N SER A 401 5.62 18.49 9.55
CA SER A 401 4.45 17.85 10.15
C SER A 401 4.40 18.02 11.66
N VAL A 402 5.53 17.83 12.35
CA VAL A 402 5.64 18.06 13.80
C VAL A 402 5.35 19.52 14.14
N GLU A 403 5.94 20.46 13.41
CA GLU A 403 5.71 21.89 13.63
C GLU A 403 4.24 22.29 13.45
N ARG A 404 3.58 21.79 12.40
CA ARG A 404 2.16 22.06 12.13
C ARG A 404 1.25 21.48 13.21
N ILE A 405 1.53 20.26 13.69
CA ILE A 405 0.75 19.66 14.79
C ILE A 405 0.93 20.48 16.08
N VAL A 406 2.16 20.89 16.39
CA VAL A 406 2.44 21.72 17.57
C VAL A 406 1.77 23.09 17.45
N ALA A 407 1.80 23.72 16.28
CA ALA A 407 1.13 24.99 16.03
C ALA A 407 -0.39 24.88 16.15
N ALA A 408 -1.00 23.86 15.56
CA ALA A 408 -2.43 23.59 15.68
C ALA A 408 -2.82 23.38 17.16
N ALA A 409 -2.05 22.59 17.91
CA ALA A 409 -2.29 22.37 19.32
C ALA A 409 -2.24 23.67 20.16
N ARG A 410 -1.34 24.62 19.83
CA ARG A 410 -1.29 25.95 20.46
C ARG A 410 -2.55 26.77 20.19
N MET A 411 -3.17 26.60 19.03
CA MET A 411 -4.42 27.26 18.65
C MET A 411 -5.67 26.46 19.07
N ARG A 412 -5.49 25.34 19.78
CA ARG A 412 -6.55 24.40 20.17
C ARG A 412 -7.29 23.78 18.98
N GLU A 413 -6.58 23.58 17.88
CA GLU A 413 -7.06 22.94 16.66
C GLU A 413 -6.36 21.58 16.45
N ARG A 414 -6.94 20.75 15.57
CA ARG A 414 -6.31 19.50 15.11
C ARG A 414 -5.82 19.63 13.67
N ALA A 415 -4.59 19.20 13.43
CA ALA A 415 -4.04 19.05 12.08
C ALA A 415 -4.31 17.63 11.54
N GLU A 416 -5.60 17.29 11.36
CA GLU A 416 -6.02 15.92 11.00
C GLU A 416 -5.42 15.45 9.67
N ASP A 417 -5.25 16.34 8.70
CA ASP A 417 -4.62 16.06 7.41
C ASP A 417 -3.17 15.57 7.57
N VAL A 418 -2.39 16.26 8.42
CA VAL A 418 -0.99 15.95 8.73
C VAL A 418 -0.88 14.68 9.57
N GLU A 419 -1.74 14.52 10.57
CA GLU A 419 -1.77 13.32 11.41
C GLU A 419 -2.09 12.06 10.56
N ASN A 420 -3.04 12.18 9.62
CA ASN A 420 -3.36 11.10 8.68
C ASN A 420 -2.20 10.78 7.75
N TRP A 421 -1.51 11.79 7.22
CA TRP A 421 -0.32 11.59 6.40
C TRP A 421 0.80 10.87 7.18
N LEU A 422 1.10 11.30 8.40
CA LEU A 422 2.12 10.66 9.25
C LEU A 422 1.76 9.21 9.57
N ASN A 423 0.49 8.89 9.80
CA ASN A 423 0.05 7.50 10.02
C ASN A 423 0.36 6.59 8.83
N VAL A 424 0.21 7.11 7.60
CA VAL A 424 0.50 6.38 6.36
C VAL A 424 2.01 6.27 6.12
N GLU A 425 2.76 7.32 6.43
CA GLU A 425 4.20 7.42 6.12
C GLU A 425 5.11 6.90 7.23
N LEU A 426 4.62 6.68 8.46
CA LEU A 426 5.44 6.19 9.57
C LEU A 426 6.30 4.95 9.22
N PRO A 427 5.77 3.91 8.54
CA PRO A 427 6.62 2.79 8.13
C PRO A 427 7.74 3.21 7.18
N ASN A 428 7.50 4.18 6.30
CA ASN A 428 8.51 4.72 5.39
C ASN A 428 9.54 5.56 6.16
N LEU A 429 9.12 6.38 7.12
CA LEU A 429 10.01 7.19 7.97
C LEU A 429 10.93 6.30 8.81
N GLN A 430 10.42 5.21 9.38
CA GLN A 430 11.23 4.22 10.10
C GLN A 430 12.26 3.57 9.18
N ARG A 431 11.84 3.13 7.97
CA ARG A 431 12.76 2.52 7.00
C ARG A 431 13.80 3.52 6.46
N ALA A 432 13.41 4.77 6.25
CA ALA A 432 14.31 5.85 5.88
C ALA A 432 15.34 6.14 6.97
N LEU A 433 14.96 6.05 8.25
CA LEU A 433 15.90 6.13 9.37
C LEU A 433 16.94 5.00 9.31
N TYR A 434 16.51 3.75 9.14
CA TYR A 434 17.45 2.62 8.97
C TYR A 434 18.39 2.82 7.77
N LEU A 435 17.85 3.32 6.65
CA LEU A 435 18.65 3.58 5.45
C LEU A 435 19.69 4.68 5.65
N ALA A 436 19.28 5.79 6.28
CA ALA A 436 20.17 6.91 6.57
C ALA A 436 21.30 6.48 7.50
N LEU A 437 20.99 5.70 8.53
CA LEU A 437 21.99 5.16 9.46
C LEU A 437 22.94 4.17 8.80
N GLY A 438 22.41 3.24 8.00
CA GLY A 438 23.21 2.23 7.28
C GLY A 438 24.16 2.83 6.24
N ARG A 439 23.83 4.02 5.70
CA ARG A 439 24.67 4.76 4.73
C ARG A 439 25.50 5.89 5.33
N GLY A 440 25.41 6.14 6.64
CA GLY A 440 26.19 7.19 7.32
C GLY A 440 25.66 8.63 7.11
N HIS A 441 24.40 8.80 6.71
CA HIS A 441 23.75 10.11 6.53
C HIS A 441 23.25 10.71 7.85
N TYR A 442 24.16 10.93 8.80
CA TYR A 442 23.83 11.30 10.19
C TYR A 442 23.09 12.63 10.32
N GLY A 443 23.43 13.62 9.47
CA GLY A 443 22.74 14.91 9.43
C GLY A 443 21.27 14.82 9.02
N VAL A 444 20.84 13.69 8.47
CA VAL A 444 19.44 13.38 8.19
C VAL A 444 18.85 12.42 9.22
N ALA A 445 19.61 11.39 9.58
CA ALA A 445 19.16 10.34 10.48
C ALA A 445 18.79 10.84 11.87
N LEU A 446 19.61 11.71 12.49
CA LEU A 446 19.40 12.15 13.87
C LEU A 446 18.14 13.04 14.01
N PRO A 447 17.93 14.08 13.16
CA PRO A 447 16.66 14.81 13.16
C PRO A 447 15.45 13.91 12.84
N LEU A 448 15.59 12.99 11.88
CA LEU A 448 14.51 12.07 11.53
C LEU A 448 14.14 11.14 12.71
N ALA A 449 15.14 10.63 13.44
CA ALA A 449 14.92 9.83 14.65
C ALA A 449 14.17 10.61 15.72
N HIS A 450 14.49 11.90 15.90
CA HIS A 450 13.77 12.78 16.80
C HIS A 450 12.28 12.91 16.41
N HIS A 451 11.98 13.17 15.14
CA HIS A 451 10.60 13.31 14.66
C HIS A 451 9.80 11.99 14.75
N VAL A 452 10.42 10.87 14.35
CA VAL A 452 9.82 9.53 14.46
C VAL A 452 9.52 9.21 15.93
N THR A 453 10.47 9.46 16.83
CA THR A 453 10.27 9.24 18.27
C THR A 453 9.14 10.10 18.83
N TRP A 454 9.10 11.39 18.45
CA TRP A 454 8.04 12.30 18.87
C TRP A 454 6.66 11.77 18.48
N PHE A 455 6.53 11.24 17.27
CA PHE A 455 5.27 10.70 16.76
C PHE A 455 4.89 9.38 17.43
N LEU A 456 5.83 8.46 17.61
CA LEU A 456 5.60 7.18 18.30
C LEU A 456 5.19 7.40 19.76
N ARG A 457 5.82 8.36 20.44
CA ARG A 457 5.41 8.82 21.78
C ARG A 457 3.96 9.31 21.79
N ARG A 458 3.55 10.11 20.80
CA ARG A 458 2.15 10.60 20.70
C ARG A 458 1.16 9.45 20.49
N ARG A 459 1.56 8.41 19.76
CA ARG A 459 0.77 7.18 19.54
C ARG A 459 0.83 6.18 20.69
N GLN A 460 1.61 6.47 21.73
CA GLN A 460 1.88 5.56 22.86
C GLN A 460 2.58 4.26 22.46
N ASP A 461 3.28 4.26 21.32
CA ASP A 461 4.13 3.15 20.90
C ASP A 461 5.54 3.33 21.48
N TRP A 462 5.63 3.14 22.80
CA TRP A 462 6.83 3.44 23.57
C TRP A 462 8.01 2.57 23.17
N GLN A 463 7.75 1.30 22.82
CA GLN A 463 8.77 0.32 22.48
C GLN A 463 9.43 0.66 21.14
N ALA A 464 8.64 0.92 20.09
CA ALA A 464 9.20 1.34 18.80
C ALA A 464 9.95 2.69 18.91
N GLY A 465 9.46 3.60 19.77
CA GLY A 465 10.16 4.85 20.05
C GLY A 465 11.50 4.65 20.75
N LEU A 466 11.57 3.66 21.66
CA LEU A 466 12.80 3.33 22.38
C LEU A 466 13.85 2.75 21.43
N GLU A 467 13.45 1.84 20.54
CA GLU A 467 14.30 1.28 19.49
C GLU A 467 14.87 2.38 18.58
N ALA A 468 14.02 3.36 18.18
CA ALA A 468 14.46 4.51 17.41
C ALA A 468 15.52 5.35 18.13
N CYS A 469 15.35 5.58 19.44
CA CYS A 469 16.33 6.30 20.25
C CYS A 469 17.65 5.54 20.42
N GLU A 470 17.58 4.23 20.65
CA GLU A 470 18.77 3.40 20.87
C GLU A 470 19.65 3.31 19.63
N MET A 471 19.04 3.21 18.45
CA MET A 471 19.75 3.37 17.20
C MET A 471 20.42 4.74 17.11
N ALA A 472 19.68 5.84 17.30
CA ALA A 472 20.24 7.18 17.23
C ALA A 472 21.41 7.39 18.21
N ILE A 473 21.31 6.88 19.44
CA ILE A 473 22.35 6.90 20.46
C ILE A 473 23.62 6.18 19.99
N GLY A 474 23.49 4.93 19.52
CA GLY A 474 24.65 4.13 19.09
C GLY A 474 25.46 4.81 17.98
N PHE A 475 24.77 5.55 17.09
CA PHE A 475 25.44 6.29 16.02
C PHE A 475 25.97 7.66 16.46
N ALA A 476 25.22 8.44 17.24
CA ALA A 476 25.65 9.76 17.70
C ALA A 476 26.91 9.70 18.57
N GLN A 477 27.10 8.63 19.34
CA GLN A 477 28.34 8.35 20.09
C GLN A 477 29.57 8.28 19.17
N GLY A 478 29.40 7.86 17.90
CA GLY A 478 30.49 7.73 16.93
C GLY A 478 30.80 9.00 16.12
N THR A 479 29.90 9.99 16.09
CA THR A 479 29.99 11.15 15.18
C THR A 479 30.42 12.46 15.86
N ALA A 480 30.65 12.45 17.18
CA ALA A 480 30.94 13.63 18.00
C ALA A 480 29.88 14.75 17.94
N ASP A 481 28.64 14.41 17.58
CA ASP A 481 27.48 15.32 17.67
C ASP A 481 26.85 15.20 19.06
N ASP A 482 27.47 15.89 20.03
CA ASP A 482 27.09 15.85 21.43
C ASP A 482 25.67 16.41 21.68
N GLU A 483 25.18 17.33 20.84
CA GLU A 483 23.84 17.92 20.99
C GLU A 483 22.76 16.92 20.61
N GLN A 484 22.87 16.28 19.44
CA GLN A 484 21.93 15.25 19.03
C GLN A 484 22.00 14.02 19.96
N TYR A 485 23.19 13.70 20.46
CA TYR A 485 23.35 12.66 21.47
C TYR A 485 22.56 12.99 22.76
N ALA A 486 22.69 14.21 23.28
CA ALA A 486 21.92 14.68 24.43
C ALA A 486 20.41 14.67 24.16
N GLN A 487 19.98 15.04 22.95
CA GLN A 487 18.57 15.05 22.56
C GLN A 487 17.99 13.63 22.44
N ALA A 488 18.75 12.67 21.92
CA ALA A 488 18.35 11.27 21.86
C ALA A 488 18.24 10.64 23.25
N LEU A 489 19.21 10.92 24.15
CA LEU A 489 19.16 10.49 25.56
C LEU A 489 17.95 11.08 26.29
N TYR A 490 17.67 12.37 26.10
CA TYR A 490 16.47 13.00 26.66
C TYR A 490 15.20 12.29 26.19
N ASN A 491 15.07 12.02 24.89
CA ASN A 491 13.90 11.36 24.33
C ASN A 491 13.75 9.92 24.87
N LYS A 492 14.87 9.19 25.01
CA LYS A 492 14.89 7.86 25.66
C LYS A 492 14.41 7.93 27.12
N GLY A 493 14.92 8.88 27.90
CA GLY A 493 14.49 9.09 29.28
C GLY A 493 12.99 9.41 29.38
N ASP A 494 12.47 10.22 28.45
CA ASP A 494 11.06 10.59 28.38
C ASP A 494 10.15 9.37 28.10
N LEU A 495 10.56 8.50 27.18
CA LEU A 495 9.86 7.24 26.90
C LEU A 495 9.89 6.29 28.11
N LEU A 496 11.05 6.09 28.73
CA LEU A 496 11.20 5.25 29.91
C LEU A 496 10.32 5.72 31.07
N LYS A 497 10.19 7.05 31.25
CA LYS A 497 9.26 7.66 32.20
C LYS A 497 7.80 7.31 31.89
N HIS A 498 7.39 7.28 30.62
CA HIS A 498 6.04 6.86 30.23
C HIS A 498 5.80 5.36 30.45
N MET A 499 6.83 4.53 30.29
CA MET A 499 6.82 3.09 30.59
C MET A 499 6.89 2.76 32.10
N GLN A 500 6.85 3.76 32.99
CA GLN A 500 7.02 3.62 34.44
C GLN A 500 8.37 3.01 34.85
N ASN A 501 9.37 3.04 33.96
CA ASN A 501 10.72 2.58 34.25
C ASN A 501 11.55 3.74 34.81
N HIS A 502 11.17 4.21 35.99
CA HIS A 502 11.69 5.45 36.58
C HIS A 502 13.18 5.39 36.90
N GLU A 503 13.68 4.24 37.38
CA GLU A 503 15.10 4.07 37.69
C GLU A 503 15.98 4.31 36.46
N PHE A 504 15.69 3.61 35.35
CA PHE A 504 16.45 3.79 34.12
C PHE A 504 16.21 5.16 33.48
N ALA A 505 15.00 5.73 33.59
CA ALA A 505 14.74 7.09 33.14
C ALA A 505 15.61 8.10 33.89
N HIS A 506 15.77 7.94 35.21
CA HIS A 506 16.60 8.81 36.04
C HIS A 506 18.06 8.81 35.58
N TYR A 507 18.67 7.63 35.43
CA TYR A 507 20.04 7.51 34.94
C TYR A 507 20.22 8.12 33.55
N THR A 508 19.28 7.85 32.64
CA THR A 508 19.34 8.37 31.26
C THR A 508 19.24 9.91 31.24
N PHE A 509 18.36 10.49 32.06
CA PHE A 509 18.26 11.94 32.17
C PHE A 509 19.49 12.59 32.81
N LEU A 510 20.15 11.95 33.77
CA LEU A 510 21.40 12.48 34.33
C LEU A 510 22.51 12.55 33.28
N GLU A 511 22.60 11.56 32.40
CA GLU A 511 23.55 11.58 31.28
C GLU A 511 23.23 12.72 30.30
N ALA A 512 21.97 12.85 29.89
CA ALA A 512 21.53 13.97 29.03
C ALA A 512 21.80 15.34 29.68
N LEU A 513 21.55 15.47 30.98
CA LEU A 513 21.78 16.71 31.74
C LEU A 513 23.26 17.10 31.75
N ALA A 514 24.15 16.14 31.94
CA ALA A 514 25.59 16.38 31.94
C ALA A 514 26.06 16.90 30.58
N LEU A 515 25.52 16.35 29.49
CA LEU A 515 25.83 16.81 28.13
C LEU A 515 25.28 18.22 27.87
N TYR A 516 24.00 18.49 28.15
CA TYR A 516 23.43 19.81 27.95
C TYR A 516 24.16 20.91 28.74
N ARG A 517 24.59 20.60 29.97
CA ARG A 517 25.44 21.51 30.77
C ARG A 517 26.80 21.75 30.14
N ARG A 518 27.46 20.70 29.66
CA ARG A 518 28.76 20.80 28.98
C ARG A 518 28.66 21.65 27.70
N LEU A 519 27.56 21.50 26.96
CA LEU A 519 27.30 22.24 25.72
C LEU A 519 26.74 23.65 25.94
N GLY A 520 26.28 23.97 27.15
CA GLY A 520 25.65 25.26 27.44
C GLY A 520 24.22 25.41 26.88
N ILE A 521 23.56 24.31 26.53
CA ILE A 521 22.20 24.32 25.95
C ILE A 521 21.18 24.40 27.10
N ARG A 522 20.85 25.63 27.48
CA ARG A 522 20.00 25.96 28.64
C ARG A 522 18.59 25.37 28.56
N GLU A 523 17.99 25.35 27.37
CA GLU A 523 16.65 24.77 27.18
C GLU A 523 16.64 23.26 27.46
N GLY A 524 17.65 22.54 26.95
CA GLY A 524 17.85 21.12 27.22
C GLY A 524 18.08 20.85 28.70
N GLU A 525 18.89 21.68 29.37
CA GLU A 525 19.12 21.60 30.81
C GLU A 525 17.81 21.75 31.61
N ALA A 526 17.03 22.80 31.35
CA ALA A 526 15.78 23.08 32.05
C ALA A 526 14.74 21.96 31.88
N ARG A 527 14.55 21.49 30.64
CA ARG A 527 13.63 20.37 30.34
C ARG A 527 14.06 19.08 31.04
N THR A 528 15.35 18.79 31.05
CA THR A 528 15.89 17.58 31.68
C THR A 528 15.75 17.62 33.21
N LEU A 529 16.01 18.78 33.84
CA LEU A 529 15.80 18.98 35.28
C LEU A 529 14.33 18.81 35.67
N HIS A 530 13.39 19.37 34.90
CA HIS A 530 11.96 19.16 35.14
C HIS A 530 11.56 17.68 35.08
N SER A 531 12.10 16.95 34.08
CA SER A 531 11.83 15.52 33.92
C SER A 531 12.46 14.68 35.03
N LEU A 532 13.67 15.00 35.48
CA LEU A 532 14.29 14.41 36.68
C LEU A 532 13.43 14.62 37.92
N GLY A 533 12.97 15.85 38.17
CA GLY A 533 12.05 16.14 39.27
C GLY A 533 10.79 15.29 39.21
N THR A 534 10.27 15.04 38.01
CA THR A 534 9.07 14.22 37.79
C THR A 534 9.29 12.75 38.09
N VAL A 535 10.38 12.17 37.59
CA VAL A 535 10.75 10.77 37.84
C VAL A 535 11.05 10.55 39.32
N THR A 536 11.90 11.41 39.91
CA THR A 536 12.29 11.34 41.32
C THR A 536 11.12 11.51 42.27
N ARG A 537 10.14 12.38 41.94
CA ARG A 537 8.89 12.51 42.71
C ARG A 537 8.05 11.24 42.67
N ARG A 538 7.94 10.60 41.51
CA ARG A 538 7.17 9.36 41.35
C ARG A 538 7.79 8.19 42.10
N ASP A 539 9.12 8.19 42.27
CA ASP A 539 9.85 7.23 43.09
C ASP A 539 9.80 7.53 44.60
N GLY A 540 9.03 8.53 45.03
CA GLY A 540 8.85 8.88 46.45
C GLY A 540 9.93 9.77 47.05
N HIS A 541 10.98 10.12 46.29
CA HIS A 541 12.09 10.97 46.74
C HIS A 541 11.74 12.47 46.66
N HIS A 542 10.68 12.88 47.35
CA HIS A 542 10.09 14.22 47.22
C HIS A 542 11.04 15.38 47.54
N ARG A 543 11.99 15.22 48.48
CA ARG A 543 12.99 16.27 48.77
C ARG A 543 13.96 16.50 47.61
N ALA A 544 14.45 15.43 46.98
CA ALA A 544 15.33 15.57 45.82
C ALA A 544 14.57 16.15 44.61
N ALA A 545 13.28 15.82 44.45
CA ALA A 545 12.45 16.42 43.41
C ALA A 545 12.28 17.95 43.57
N GLU A 546 12.19 18.47 44.80
CA GLU A 546 12.15 19.92 45.05
C GLU A 546 13.38 20.64 44.49
N GLU A 547 14.57 20.07 44.65
CA GLU A 547 15.82 20.66 44.15
C GLU A 547 15.84 20.72 42.63
N TYR A 548 15.42 19.64 41.96
CA TYR A 548 15.33 19.59 40.51
C TYR A 548 14.29 20.58 39.95
N TYR A 549 13.10 20.66 40.54
CA TYR A 549 12.08 21.61 40.11
C TYR A 549 12.50 23.06 40.35
N ALA A 550 13.15 23.37 41.47
CA ALA A 550 13.66 24.72 41.74
C ALA A 550 14.73 25.14 40.71
N ALA A 551 15.64 24.24 40.35
CA ALA A 551 16.66 24.49 39.33
C ALA A 551 16.03 24.67 37.93
N ALA A 552 15.06 23.82 37.56
CA ALA A 552 14.33 23.95 36.29
C ALA A 552 13.56 25.28 36.21
N LEU A 553 12.90 25.68 37.30
CA LEU A 553 12.11 26.91 37.37
C LEU A 553 12.99 28.15 37.13
N ALA A 554 14.15 28.23 37.78
CA ALA A 554 15.08 29.34 37.61
C ALA A 554 15.52 29.48 36.13
N LEU A 555 15.78 28.35 35.45
CA LEU A 555 16.16 28.36 34.04
C LEU A 555 14.99 28.73 33.12
N PHE A 556 13.79 28.20 33.35
CA PHE A 556 12.63 28.57 32.53
C PHE A 556 12.23 30.05 32.70
N GLU A 557 12.41 30.62 33.90
CA GLU A 557 12.26 32.05 34.15
C GLU A 557 13.31 32.87 33.41
N GLU A 558 14.59 32.45 33.43
CA GLU A 558 15.68 33.07 32.64
C GLU A 558 15.38 33.05 31.13
N LEU A 559 14.83 31.94 30.63
CA LEU A 559 14.47 31.75 29.22
C LEU A 559 13.16 32.45 28.81
N GLY A 560 12.37 32.94 29.77
CA GLY A 560 11.05 33.52 29.51
C GLY A 560 9.97 32.52 29.07
N ASP A 561 10.18 31.22 29.28
CA ASP A 561 9.21 30.17 28.93
C ASP A 561 8.10 30.07 29.98
N ARG A 562 7.12 30.97 29.87
CA ARG A 562 5.98 31.05 30.79
C ARG A 562 5.19 29.75 30.89
N ALA A 563 5.07 28.99 29.81
CA ALA A 563 4.31 27.74 29.80
C ALA A 563 5.03 26.67 30.63
N SER A 564 6.34 26.53 30.47
CA SER A 564 7.15 25.60 31.25
C SER A 564 7.29 26.03 32.71
N VAL A 565 7.31 27.34 33.01
CA VAL A 565 7.24 27.87 34.39
C VAL A 565 5.94 27.42 35.06
N ALA A 566 4.77 27.65 34.44
CA ALA A 566 3.48 27.25 35.00
C ALA A 566 3.41 25.74 35.25
N HIS A 567 3.87 24.93 34.30
CA HIS A 567 3.90 23.47 34.42
C HIS A 567 4.86 22.97 35.50
N THR A 568 6.02 23.61 35.64
CA THR A 568 6.98 23.30 36.71
C THR A 568 6.42 23.67 38.08
N LEU A 569 5.82 24.86 38.22
CA LEU A 569 5.17 25.31 39.47
C LEU A 569 4.06 24.35 39.91
N HIS A 570 3.24 23.86 38.98
CA HIS A 570 2.20 22.88 39.28
C HIS A 570 2.79 21.57 39.85
N ASN A 571 3.78 20.98 39.16
CA ASN A 571 4.40 19.73 39.63
C ASN A 571 5.20 19.92 40.93
N HIS A 572 5.77 21.11 41.11
CA HIS A 572 6.47 21.51 42.34
C HIS A 572 5.48 21.72 43.51
N GLY A 573 4.28 22.21 43.24
CA GLY A 573 3.17 22.28 44.20
C GLY A 573 2.73 20.90 44.69
N ASP A 574 2.63 19.91 43.79
CA ASP A 574 2.30 18.52 44.16
C ASP A 574 3.38 17.92 45.08
N THR A 575 4.64 18.24 44.82
CA THR A 575 5.76 17.80 45.67
C THR A 575 5.67 18.39 47.07
N ALA A 576 5.41 19.70 47.20
CA ALA A 576 5.19 20.34 48.50
C ALA A 576 3.97 19.78 49.24
N HIS A 577 2.88 19.48 48.53
CA HIS A 577 1.69 18.88 49.11
C HIS A 577 2.01 17.51 49.72
N ARG A 578 2.74 16.64 48.99
CA ARG A 578 3.16 15.31 49.49
C ARG A 578 4.12 15.38 50.68
N LEU A 579 4.90 16.45 50.78
CA LEU A 579 5.76 16.73 51.93
C LEU A 579 5.01 17.32 53.14
N GLY A 580 3.71 17.59 53.02
CA GLY A 580 2.89 18.22 54.06
C GLY A 580 3.05 19.74 54.14
N ASN A 581 3.80 20.37 53.23
CA ASN A 581 4.01 21.81 53.18
C ASN A 581 2.84 22.51 52.49
N LEU A 582 1.65 22.41 53.09
CA LEU A 582 0.39 22.80 52.46
C LEU A 582 0.38 24.27 51.99
N GLN A 583 0.92 25.20 52.78
CA GLN A 583 0.94 26.62 52.40
C GLN A 583 1.81 26.89 51.17
N THR A 584 2.98 26.24 51.09
CA THR A 584 3.85 26.32 49.93
C THR A 584 3.20 25.69 48.70
N ALA A 585 2.50 24.56 48.86
CA ALA A 585 1.76 23.93 47.78
C ALA A 585 0.66 24.86 47.23
N ALA A 586 -0.15 25.46 48.10
CA ALA A 586 -1.19 26.40 47.70
C ALA A 586 -0.62 27.60 46.92
N SER A 587 0.42 28.25 47.44
CA SER A 587 1.04 29.40 46.76
C SER A 587 1.61 29.07 45.38
N ARG A 588 2.24 27.90 45.23
CA ARG A 588 2.78 27.44 43.93
C ARG A 588 1.66 27.12 42.93
N TYR A 589 0.60 26.48 43.39
CA TYR A 589 -0.56 26.21 42.55
C TYR A 589 -1.32 27.47 42.16
N GLU A 590 -1.50 28.44 43.05
CA GLU A 590 -2.11 29.74 42.74
C GLU A 590 -1.33 30.47 41.64
N ARG A 591 0.00 30.55 41.78
CA ARG A 591 0.87 31.15 40.74
C ARG A 591 0.81 30.37 39.41
N ALA A 592 0.76 29.04 39.46
CA ALA A 592 0.60 28.22 38.25
C ALA A 592 -0.77 28.46 37.58
N LEU A 593 -1.83 28.61 38.38
CA LEU A 593 -3.18 28.88 37.90
C LEU A 593 -3.26 30.23 37.20
N GLU A 594 -2.74 31.29 37.80
CA GLU A 594 -2.67 32.64 37.19
C GLU A 594 -1.99 32.56 35.82
N MET A 595 -0.85 31.87 35.73
CA MET A 595 -0.15 31.72 34.45
C MET A 595 -0.95 30.89 33.43
N TYR A 596 -1.62 29.82 33.86
CA TYR A 596 -2.49 29.06 32.97
C TYR A 596 -3.74 29.85 32.54
N GLU A 597 -4.22 30.80 33.33
CA GLU A 597 -5.29 31.75 32.96
C GLU A 597 -4.80 32.73 31.88
N GLU A 598 -3.65 33.35 32.08
CA GLU A 598 -3.02 34.25 31.11
C GLU A 598 -2.71 33.55 29.77
N LEU A 599 -2.28 32.29 29.84
CA LEU A 599 -1.99 31.46 28.67
C LEU A 599 -3.24 30.87 28.02
N GLY A 600 -4.41 31.00 28.66
CA GLY A 600 -5.62 30.33 28.23
C GLY A 600 -5.44 28.82 28.13
N ASN A 601 -4.82 28.16 29.10
CA ASN A 601 -4.68 26.70 29.13
C ASN A 601 -5.74 26.09 30.06
N ALA A 602 -6.91 25.75 29.50
CA ALA A 602 -8.05 25.22 30.27
C ALA A 602 -7.71 23.90 31.00
N ALA A 603 -6.94 22.99 30.38
CA ALA A 603 -6.53 21.74 31.02
C ALA A 603 -5.58 22.00 32.20
N GLY A 604 -4.64 22.95 32.05
CA GLY A 604 -3.74 23.38 33.12
C GLY A 604 -4.49 24.05 34.28
N GLN A 605 -5.48 24.90 33.97
CA GLN A 605 -6.38 25.51 34.96
C GLN A 605 -7.12 24.43 35.74
N ALA A 606 -7.79 23.51 35.04
CA ALA A 606 -8.61 22.45 35.63
C ALA A 606 -7.80 21.56 36.59
N ARG A 607 -6.64 21.08 36.13
CA ARG A 607 -5.74 20.27 36.96
C ARG A 607 -5.28 21.02 38.20
N THR A 608 -4.91 22.29 38.04
CA THR A 608 -4.37 23.10 39.15
C THR A 608 -5.47 23.40 40.17
N GLN A 609 -6.67 23.73 39.71
CA GLN A 609 -7.85 23.94 40.55
C GLN A 609 -8.27 22.65 41.29
N HIS A 610 -8.26 21.50 40.62
CA HIS A 610 -8.48 20.20 41.28
C HIS A 610 -7.53 20.04 42.47
N HIS A 611 -6.23 20.21 42.24
CA HIS A 611 -5.21 20.04 43.29
C HIS A 611 -5.29 21.12 44.39
N LEU A 612 -5.65 22.36 44.06
CA LEU A 612 -5.95 23.41 45.05
C LEU A 612 -7.11 23.01 45.96
N GLY A 613 -8.16 22.37 45.41
CA GLY A 613 -9.26 21.85 46.21
C GLY A 613 -8.81 20.78 47.21
N ARG A 614 -7.96 19.84 46.77
CA ARG A 614 -7.37 18.82 47.66
C ARG A 614 -6.50 19.44 48.76
N VAL A 615 -5.68 20.43 48.43
CA VAL A 615 -4.87 21.17 49.42
C VAL A 615 -5.78 21.94 50.40
N ALA A 616 -6.89 22.52 49.92
CA ALA A 616 -7.84 23.22 50.76
C ALA A 616 -8.54 22.29 51.77
N VAL A 617 -8.92 21.07 51.37
CA VAL A 617 -9.41 20.04 52.30
C VAL A 617 -8.35 19.70 53.35
N ALA A 618 -7.10 19.44 52.92
CA ALA A 618 -6.01 19.13 53.85
C ALA A 618 -5.70 20.29 54.84
N MET A 619 -6.03 21.53 54.47
CA MET A 619 -5.94 22.70 55.33
C MET A 619 -7.18 22.93 56.22
N GLY A 620 -8.20 22.07 56.17
CA GLY A 620 -9.46 22.25 56.90
C GLY A 620 -10.33 23.39 56.36
N ARG A 621 -10.28 23.66 55.04
CA ARG A 621 -11.04 24.73 54.37
C ARG A 621 -12.00 24.16 53.30
N PRO A 622 -13.02 23.38 53.68
CA PRO A 622 -13.90 22.69 52.75
C PRO A 622 -14.67 23.64 51.81
N GLU A 623 -15.02 24.86 52.25
CA GLU A 623 -15.71 25.85 51.38
C GLU A 623 -14.85 26.27 50.19
N LYS A 624 -13.57 26.49 50.44
CA LYS A 624 -12.61 26.82 49.37
C LYS A 624 -12.38 25.62 48.46
N ALA A 625 -12.38 24.40 49.02
CA ALA A 625 -12.26 23.18 48.24
C ALA A 625 -13.39 23.05 47.22
N GLY A 626 -14.65 23.23 47.66
CA GLY A 626 -15.81 23.20 46.77
C GLY A 626 -15.75 24.24 45.65
N ALA A 627 -15.34 25.48 45.96
CA ALA A 627 -15.18 26.52 44.94
C ALA A 627 -14.10 26.17 43.90
N PHE A 628 -12.97 25.61 44.33
CA PHE A 628 -11.92 25.17 43.42
C PHE A 628 -12.35 23.98 42.55
N TRP A 629 -13.06 23.01 43.12
CA TRP A 629 -13.56 21.86 42.37
C TRP A 629 -14.65 22.23 41.36
N GLU A 630 -15.55 23.15 41.70
CA GLU A 630 -16.52 23.66 40.73
C GLU A 630 -15.84 24.38 39.55
N ALA A 631 -14.82 25.20 39.83
CA ALA A 631 -14.02 25.82 38.78
C ALA A 631 -13.25 24.79 37.94
N ALA A 632 -12.71 23.74 38.57
CA ALA A 632 -12.01 22.65 37.89
C ALA A 632 -12.94 21.87 36.96
N ARG A 633 -14.17 21.56 37.39
CA ARG A 633 -15.20 20.89 36.57
C ARG A 633 -15.48 21.68 35.28
N VAL A 634 -15.78 22.97 35.41
CA VAL A 634 -16.02 23.87 34.27
C VAL A 634 -14.77 23.98 33.36
N ALA A 635 -13.58 23.96 33.94
CA ALA A 635 -12.34 23.99 33.16
C ALA A 635 -12.07 22.67 32.43
N TYR A 636 -12.38 21.50 33.00
CA TYR A 636 -12.29 20.19 32.34
C TYR A 636 -13.30 20.06 31.20
N GLU A 637 -14.53 20.54 31.37
CA GLU A 637 -15.53 20.61 30.30
C GLU A 637 -15.04 21.48 29.13
N ARG A 638 -14.48 22.66 29.42
CA ARG A 638 -13.86 23.54 28.41
C ARG A 638 -12.62 22.94 27.74
N ALA A 639 -11.99 21.95 28.37
CA ALA A 639 -10.83 21.24 27.86
C ALA A 639 -11.20 19.94 27.11
N ASP A 640 -12.50 19.64 26.96
CA ASP A 640 -13.01 18.40 26.37
C ASP A 640 -12.49 17.13 27.08
N MET A 641 -12.49 17.17 28.41
CA MET A 641 -12.05 16.06 29.27
C MET A 641 -13.15 15.64 30.27
N PRO A 642 -14.28 15.10 29.79
CA PRO A 642 -15.46 14.81 30.61
C PRO A 642 -15.15 13.84 31.77
N GLN A 643 -14.29 12.85 31.55
CA GLN A 643 -13.93 11.90 32.61
C GLN A 643 -13.35 12.56 33.87
N TYR A 644 -12.58 13.64 33.72
CA TYR A 644 -12.02 14.36 34.87
C TYR A 644 -13.01 15.36 35.46
N ALA A 645 -14.00 15.81 34.68
CA ALA A 645 -15.11 16.60 35.21
C ALA A 645 -16.01 15.73 36.11
N ASP A 646 -16.25 14.48 35.70
CA ASP A 646 -17.01 13.50 36.48
C ASP A 646 -16.30 13.17 37.80
N GLU A 647 -14.99 12.88 37.78
CA GLU A 647 -14.19 12.67 39.01
C GLU A 647 -14.28 13.83 40.01
N VAL A 648 -14.26 15.08 39.51
CA VAL A 648 -14.38 16.26 40.39
C VAL A 648 -15.81 16.45 40.88
N THR A 649 -16.81 16.02 40.11
CA THR A 649 -18.22 16.03 40.52
C THR A 649 -18.46 15.06 41.68
N GLU A 650 -17.87 13.87 41.63
CA GLU A 650 -17.88 12.92 42.74
C GLU A 650 -17.27 13.53 44.02
N LEU A 651 -16.12 14.20 43.90
CA LEU A 651 -15.50 14.91 45.05
C LEU A 651 -16.39 16.03 45.62
N LEU A 652 -17.16 16.73 44.78
CA LEU A 652 -18.12 17.75 45.22
C LEU A 652 -19.31 17.13 45.97
N GLU A 653 -19.79 15.96 45.53
CA GLU A 653 -20.87 15.21 46.18
C GLU A 653 -20.42 14.64 47.54
N GLU A 654 -19.22 14.06 47.62
CA GLU A 654 -18.60 13.60 48.87
C GLU A 654 -18.48 14.74 49.89
N LEU A 655 -18.01 15.91 49.45
CA LEU A 655 -17.90 17.10 50.32
C LEU A 655 -19.27 17.61 50.82
N GLY A 656 -20.32 17.46 50.00
CA GLY A 656 -21.69 17.82 50.35
C GLY A 656 -22.33 16.86 51.34
N THR A 657 -22.05 15.56 51.22
CA THR A 657 -22.58 14.53 52.14
C THR A 657 -21.93 14.60 53.52
N GLU A 658 -20.63 14.84 53.62
CA GLU A 658 -19.94 15.05 54.93
C GLU A 658 -20.50 16.27 55.69
N ARG A 659 -20.83 17.35 54.97
CA ARG A 659 -21.51 18.52 55.53
C ARG A 659 -22.94 18.24 55.99
N GLY A 660 -23.67 17.41 55.23
CA GLY A 660 -25.01 16.96 55.61
C GLY A 660 -25.02 16.18 56.92
N THR A 661 -24.05 15.26 57.08
CA THR A 661 -23.90 14.47 58.31
C THR A 661 -23.47 15.29 59.54
N ASP A 662 -22.62 16.30 59.36
CA ASP A 662 -22.22 17.21 60.46
C ASP A 662 -23.38 18.15 60.89
N LEU A 663 -24.21 18.59 59.95
CA LEU A 663 -25.40 19.39 60.24
C LEU A 663 -26.51 18.57 60.91
N ASP A 664 -26.72 17.32 60.48
CA ASP A 664 -27.68 16.40 61.12
C ASP A 664 -27.22 15.95 62.52
N ALA A 665 -25.91 15.75 62.73
CA ALA A 665 -25.35 15.48 64.06
C ALA A 665 -25.47 16.67 65.02
N ALA A 666 -25.33 17.90 64.51
CA ALA A 666 -25.56 19.13 65.28
C ALA A 666 -27.04 19.39 65.59
N ALA A 667 -27.97 18.93 64.74
CA ALA A 667 -29.41 19.04 64.94
C ALA A 667 -30.00 17.96 65.88
N SER A 668 -29.28 16.85 66.10
CA SER A 668 -29.72 15.70 66.92
C SER A 668 -29.29 15.78 68.40
N GLY A 669 -28.55 16.82 68.78
CA GLY A 669 -28.07 17.05 70.15
C GLY A 669 -28.98 17.97 70.97
N GLU A 670 -30.22 17.53 71.26
CA GLU A 670 -31.05 18.04 72.36
C GLU A 670 -31.50 16.91 73.28
#